data_AF-A0A9Q0MQV2-F1
#
_entry.id   AF-A0A9Q0MQV2-F1
#
_cell.length_a   1.000
_cell.length_b   1.000
_cell.length_c   1.000
_cell.angle_alpha   90.00
_cell.angle_beta   90.00
_cell.angle_gamma   90.00
#
_symmetry.space_group_name_H-M   'P 1'
#
loop_
_entity.id
_entity.type
_entity.pdbx_description
1 polymer ?
#
loop_
_entity_poly.entity_id
_entity_poly.type
_entity_poly.pdbx_seq_one_letter_code
_entity_poly.pdbx_strand_id
1 'polypeptide(L)'
;QSSIFRPFFWIFYEQFCLGVVRLISTKRPITPREPRRLYGKTAPSGQRPPSAFSLRYLQFESRALPSLDPLPTISNGKLTNPALLRSCSSGSLTGKEDDPNGNQNKLPSLLLQPTKITASMDNLCEEMPPRIDFEKPPAKAKTVFDQKKRDASVDAPKYSKSNGNDDKMKRTRLLRNNDLLAQSSTETLLDMLRANSGIKECSDETVAHINGILTELYLRVKGARGEWRGAVLGSLYGLVECESPKILLSVARVVLVLCVTGSNLTGACKLVFKVARNAANDGLFFDCDIPELLIDGLGRASPIEEPEACIYGYGAVRFLASMIVKDSDETTTSSTGKVRSKTVSQRLVRQGAMQLMILHLQILNEFGAATKLSHQLTHALFQLSGAFRALLLAKSSTENDQNYVVTSLFSATTKQYPQIQETCEEQTFRLHLAIPHLVRAAEISMGEMVVQTNLVRTLSIMSENEECCGVLSEYSSRLGILLGPIGKEYPEKSMGMLVRLGYVLGNIMASYDSARCQVWILMNLTEMSRSNIVSFKFFNNDVAMDYLLSTLESCSNKSFLNQNGEVLDVTIKLVRVIANMSVNNEVGYGFGIRKSLGSILLTLLLGVNNFKLKLSAELEELLLATLGALHNLSFYQDLAEDDNRYPVSSMAARLSDLSVALCATIVSGPISAKAEASRVLGNMTRCSKVRQHFCEAGGLKVIVQQLRSDDLELVAASCGILVNLLGDWERRSSFRELNGPSLLSDVLQHGAMQNWVLAGIICQAMWNYLIDSPNIVGALGENETEFIAGMLSEYLDEETIFNGGQPDELWEQFAIVATDLLERIQSTMPYTSYASSDEDDIQVAKTGDYWGGKFRTWLNDEN
;
A
#
# COMPACT_ATOMS: atom_id res chain seq x y z
N GLN A 1 1.44 17.40 -35.76
CA GLN A 1 0.32 17.46 -34.79
C GLN A 1 -0.66 16.37 -35.20
N SER A 2 -0.84 15.34 -34.37
CA SER A 2 -1.66 14.17 -34.67
C SER A 2 -1.91 13.45 -33.36
N SER A 3 -3.02 13.77 -32.70
CA SER A 3 -3.30 13.43 -31.31
C SER A 3 -4.68 12.84 -31.15
N ILE A 4 -4.80 11.82 -30.31
CA ILE A 4 -6.06 11.32 -29.73
C ILE A 4 -7.04 10.75 -30.77
N PHE A 5 -7.05 9.43 -30.90
CA PHE A 5 -8.22 8.62 -30.50
C PHE A 5 -7.75 7.16 -30.34
N ARG A 6 -7.72 6.67 -29.09
CA ARG A 6 -7.66 5.23 -28.77
C ARG A 6 -8.99 4.90 -28.07
N PRO A 7 -9.63 3.75 -28.36
CA PRO A 7 -10.92 3.41 -27.77
C PRO A 7 -10.81 3.30 -26.24
N PHE A 8 -11.80 3.83 -25.53
CA PHE A 8 -11.65 4.30 -24.15
C PHE A 8 -11.71 3.22 -23.06
N PHE A 9 -11.91 1.94 -23.43
CA PHE A 9 -12.23 0.85 -22.49
C PHE A 9 -11.04 0.01 -21.98
N TRP A 10 -9.79 0.42 -22.23
CA TRP A 10 -8.60 -0.40 -21.95
C TRP A 10 -7.56 0.20 -20.99
N ILE A 11 -7.79 1.37 -20.37
CA ILE A 11 -6.79 2.02 -19.50
C ILE A 11 -7.39 2.55 -18.18
N PHE A 12 -8.08 1.69 -17.41
CA PHE A 12 -8.36 2.00 -15.99
C PHE A 12 -8.33 0.81 -14.99
N TYR A 13 -7.88 -0.38 -15.41
CA TYR A 13 -7.60 -1.50 -14.49
C TYR A 13 -6.18 -2.10 -14.59
N GLU A 14 -5.32 -1.57 -15.47
CA GLU A 14 -3.86 -1.76 -15.41
C GLU A 14 -3.14 -0.42 -15.17
N GLN A 15 -3.57 0.30 -14.14
CA GLN A 15 -2.69 1.23 -13.45
C GLN A 15 -2.14 0.49 -12.23
N PHE A 16 -0.81 0.47 -12.03
CA PHE A 16 -0.15 -0.16 -10.88
C PHE A 16 -0.34 0.68 -9.59
N CYS A 17 -1.59 1.00 -9.27
CA CYS A 17 -1.99 1.70 -8.06
C CYS A 17 -1.87 0.76 -6.86
N LEU A 18 -0.69 0.78 -6.24
CA LEU A 18 -0.45 0.25 -4.91
C LEU A 18 -1.54 0.78 -3.96
N GLY A 19 -2.20 -0.11 -3.23
CA GLY A 19 -3.36 0.25 -2.40
C GLY A 19 -4.73 0.18 -3.08
N VAL A 20 -4.92 -0.53 -4.21
CA VAL A 20 -6.24 -0.81 -4.84
C VAL A 20 -6.58 -2.32 -4.84
N VAL A 21 -7.86 -2.66 -4.99
CA VAL A 21 -8.32 -4.05 -5.25
C VAL A 21 -8.15 -4.39 -6.73
N ARG A 22 -7.48 -5.50 -7.04
CA ARG A 22 -7.46 -6.05 -8.40
C ARG A 22 -8.69 -6.95 -8.61
N LEU A 23 -9.50 -6.62 -9.61
CA LEU A 23 -10.64 -7.44 -10.03
C LEU A 23 -10.27 -8.34 -11.21
N ILE A 24 -10.89 -9.50 -11.31
CA ILE A 24 -10.79 -10.38 -12.48
C ILE A 24 -11.60 -9.80 -13.63
N SER A 25 -10.97 -9.62 -14.79
CA SER A 25 -11.66 -9.19 -16.01
C SER A 25 -12.55 -10.32 -16.56
N THR A 26 -13.85 -10.23 -16.26
CA THR A 26 -14.91 -11.14 -16.73
C THR A 26 -15.25 -10.89 -18.20
N LYS A 27 -14.28 -11.17 -19.10
CA LYS A 27 -14.25 -10.79 -20.53
C LYS A 27 -15.36 -11.33 -21.45
N ARG A 28 -16.45 -11.92 -20.95
CA ARG A 28 -17.61 -12.36 -21.75
C ARG A 28 -18.91 -12.25 -20.97
N PRO A 29 -20.06 -11.96 -21.61
CA PRO A 29 -21.34 -12.46 -21.09
C PRO A 29 -21.28 -13.99 -21.06
N ILE A 30 -21.64 -14.60 -19.92
CA ILE A 30 -21.48 -16.04 -19.70
C ILE A 30 -22.85 -16.69 -19.56
N THR A 31 -23.16 -17.56 -20.52
CA THR A 31 -24.28 -18.51 -20.55
C THR A 31 -24.31 -19.39 -19.30
N PRO A 32 -25.51 -19.81 -18.82
CA PRO A 32 -25.62 -20.90 -17.84
C PRO A 32 -24.82 -22.14 -18.25
N ARG A 33 -24.17 -22.80 -17.28
CA ARG A 33 -23.25 -23.93 -17.54
C ARG A 33 -23.96 -25.29 -17.72
N GLU A 34 -25.29 -25.31 -17.63
CA GLU A 34 -26.11 -26.51 -17.79
C GLU A 34 -26.20 -26.97 -19.26
N PRO A 35 -26.40 -28.27 -19.53
CA PRO A 35 -26.56 -28.80 -20.89
C PRO A 35 -27.95 -28.50 -21.49
N ARG A 36 -28.27 -27.22 -21.64
CA ARG A 36 -29.49 -26.71 -22.31
C ARG A 36 -29.13 -26.10 -23.67
N ARG A 37 -30.10 -25.98 -24.58
CA ARG A 37 -29.98 -25.09 -25.75
C ARG A 37 -30.08 -23.64 -25.27
N LEU A 38 -28.98 -22.92 -25.25
CA LEU A 38 -28.87 -21.51 -24.84
C LEU A 38 -27.83 -20.82 -25.73
N TYR A 39 -27.80 -19.48 -25.76
CA TYR A 39 -26.82 -18.78 -26.59
C TYR A 39 -25.39 -18.97 -26.06
N GLY A 40 -24.50 -19.52 -26.89
CA GLY A 40 -23.09 -19.72 -26.58
C GLY A 40 -22.72 -21.17 -26.22
N LYS A 41 -21.50 -21.57 -26.56
CA LYS A 41 -20.98 -22.92 -26.25
C LYS A 41 -20.81 -23.07 -24.74
N THR A 42 -21.22 -24.22 -24.20
CA THR A 42 -20.82 -24.64 -22.85
C THR A 42 -19.29 -24.56 -22.72
N ALA A 43 -18.81 -23.97 -21.63
CA ALA A 43 -17.38 -23.77 -21.44
C ALA A 43 -16.67 -25.14 -21.38
N PRO A 44 -15.56 -25.34 -22.12
CA PRO A 44 -14.81 -26.59 -22.05
C PRO A 44 -14.25 -26.75 -20.63
N SER A 45 -14.42 -27.94 -20.05
CA SER A 45 -14.02 -28.24 -18.68
C SER A 45 -12.52 -28.05 -18.47
N GLY A 46 -12.15 -26.97 -17.77
CA GLY A 46 -10.80 -26.74 -17.27
C GLY A 46 -9.75 -26.26 -18.28
N GLN A 47 -10.11 -25.77 -19.48
CA GLN A 47 -9.11 -25.25 -20.44
C GLN A 47 -9.39 -23.83 -20.97
N ARG A 48 -8.29 -23.08 -21.09
CA ARG A 48 -8.18 -21.69 -21.55
C ARG A 48 -8.47 -21.58 -23.05
N PRO A 49 -9.10 -20.49 -23.56
CA PRO A 49 -9.08 -20.21 -24.99
C PRO A 49 -7.62 -20.03 -25.48
N PRO A 50 -7.21 -20.66 -26.59
CA PRO A 50 -5.84 -20.60 -27.05
C PRO A 50 -5.44 -19.19 -27.47
N SER A 51 -4.29 -18.72 -27.02
CA SER A 51 -3.65 -17.51 -27.56
C SER A 51 -3.25 -17.76 -29.01
N ALA A 52 -3.75 -16.95 -29.94
CA ALA A 52 -3.55 -17.15 -31.36
C ALA A 52 -2.12 -16.80 -31.80
N PHE A 53 -1.26 -17.80 -31.92
CA PHE A 53 -0.10 -17.79 -32.81
C PHE A 53 -0.07 -19.08 -33.62
N SER A 54 0.00 -18.95 -34.95
CA SER A 54 -0.07 -20.10 -35.86
C SER A 54 1.31 -20.75 -36.04
N LEU A 55 1.40 -22.06 -35.78
CA LEU A 55 2.55 -22.89 -36.12
C LEU A 55 2.11 -24.05 -37.02
N ARG A 56 1.72 -23.73 -38.26
CA ARG A 56 1.71 -24.69 -39.38
C ARG A 56 3.15 -24.97 -39.83
N TYR A 57 3.93 -25.73 -39.05
CA TYR A 57 5.10 -26.50 -39.52
C TYR A 57 5.44 -27.60 -38.49
N LEU A 58 6.13 -28.65 -38.95
CA LEU A 58 6.52 -29.84 -38.18
C LEU A 58 5.37 -30.78 -37.77
N GLN A 59 4.86 -31.51 -38.77
CA GLN A 59 4.54 -32.93 -38.59
C GLN A 59 5.83 -33.77 -38.72
N PHE A 60 5.72 -35.09 -38.45
CA PHE A 60 6.81 -36.05 -38.21
C PHE A 60 7.52 -35.83 -36.86
N GLU A 61 7.87 -36.85 -36.07
CA GLU A 61 7.88 -38.30 -36.36
C GLU A 61 7.44 -39.14 -35.12
N SER A 62 7.05 -40.39 -35.33
CA SER A 62 6.47 -41.27 -34.29
C SER A 62 7.51 -42.10 -33.53
N ARG A 63 7.33 -42.29 -32.21
CA ARG A 63 7.86 -43.43 -31.44
C ARG A 63 7.06 -43.65 -30.15
N ALA A 64 7.05 -44.90 -29.67
CA ALA A 64 6.15 -45.36 -28.61
C ALA A 64 6.77 -45.26 -27.19
N LEU A 65 5.90 -45.16 -26.19
CA LEU A 65 6.24 -45.31 -24.77
C LEU A 65 6.32 -46.80 -24.39
N PRO A 66 7.33 -47.23 -23.60
CA PRO A 66 7.31 -48.53 -22.93
C PRO A 66 6.47 -48.46 -21.65
N SER A 67 5.73 -49.54 -21.35
CA SER A 67 5.03 -49.75 -20.09
C SER A 67 5.97 -50.17 -18.96
N LEU A 68 5.59 -49.91 -17.71
CA LEU A 68 6.24 -50.45 -16.51
C LEU A 68 5.21 -51.02 -15.54
N ASP A 69 5.53 -52.18 -14.96
CA ASP A 69 4.65 -53.01 -14.14
C ASP A 69 4.56 -52.59 -12.65
N PRO A 70 3.53 -53.03 -11.90
CA PRO A 70 3.19 -52.44 -10.59
C PRO A 70 3.81 -53.11 -9.37
N LEU A 71 4.19 -52.26 -8.39
CA LEU A 71 4.20 -52.46 -6.91
C LEU A 71 4.97 -53.65 -6.30
N PRO A 72 5.52 -53.45 -5.08
CA PRO A 72 4.83 -54.05 -3.93
C PRO A 72 4.79 -53.17 -2.66
N THR A 73 3.86 -53.52 -1.75
CA THR A 73 3.58 -52.86 -0.47
C THR A 73 4.23 -53.58 0.71
N ILE A 74 4.77 -52.86 1.69
CA ILE A 74 5.11 -53.28 3.07
C ILE A 74 5.51 -52.01 3.85
N SER A 75 5.30 -51.76 5.14
CA SER A 75 4.28 -52.07 6.17
C SER A 75 4.96 -51.95 7.55
N ASN A 76 4.57 -50.96 8.36
CA ASN A 76 4.73 -50.83 9.82
C ASN A 76 6.00 -51.36 10.55
N GLY A 77 6.69 -50.47 11.27
CA GLY A 77 7.62 -50.83 12.35
C GLY A 77 7.73 -49.76 13.44
N LYS A 78 7.56 -50.13 14.73
CA LYS A 78 7.78 -49.27 15.91
C LYS A 78 8.97 -49.80 16.72
N LEU A 79 9.95 -48.95 17.03
CA LEU A 79 10.87 -49.04 18.19
C LEU A 79 11.31 -47.59 18.52
N THR A 80 10.96 -46.96 19.65
CA THR A 80 11.42 -47.11 21.05
C THR A 80 12.83 -46.57 21.35
N ASN A 81 12.83 -45.46 22.11
CA ASN A 81 13.88 -44.93 22.99
C ASN A 81 14.50 -45.99 23.94
N PRO A 82 15.68 -45.78 24.62
CA PRO A 82 16.01 -44.51 25.29
C PRO A 82 17.49 -44.06 25.48
N ALA A 83 17.61 -42.75 25.77
CA ALA A 83 18.45 -42.06 26.76
C ALA A 83 19.95 -42.40 26.98
N LEU A 84 20.76 -41.33 27.05
CA LEU A 84 21.87 -41.19 28.01
C LEU A 84 21.86 -39.79 28.64
N LEU A 85 22.26 -39.71 29.91
CA LEU A 85 22.30 -38.48 30.72
C LEU A 85 23.74 -38.18 31.19
N ARG A 86 24.12 -36.89 31.17
CA ARG A 86 25.14 -36.23 32.03
C ARG A 86 24.94 -34.71 31.84
N SER A 87 24.52 -33.87 32.78
CA SER A 87 24.68 -33.72 34.26
C SER A 87 25.85 -32.82 34.67
N CYS A 88 25.60 -32.03 35.72
CA CYS A 88 26.53 -31.08 36.40
C CYS A 88 26.80 -29.76 35.64
N SER A 89 26.84 -28.60 36.31
CA SER A 89 26.36 -28.26 37.67
C SER A 89 26.32 -26.74 37.84
N SER A 90 25.26 -26.22 38.47
CA SER A 90 25.14 -24.81 38.84
C SER A 90 26.02 -24.45 40.04
N GLY A 91 26.69 -23.31 39.99
CA GLY A 91 27.45 -22.73 41.10
C GLY A 91 27.08 -21.26 41.30
N SER A 92 26.75 -20.89 42.53
CA SER A 92 26.39 -19.53 42.93
C SER A 92 27.18 -19.15 44.16
N LEU A 93 28.01 -18.11 44.08
CA LEU A 93 28.64 -17.49 45.24
C LEU A 93 28.62 -15.96 45.14
N THR A 94 28.40 -15.33 46.29
CA THR A 94 28.40 -13.89 46.51
C THR A 94 29.79 -13.40 46.88
N GLY A 95 30.22 -12.27 46.32
CA GLY A 95 31.41 -11.54 46.77
C GLY A 95 31.09 -10.05 46.93
N LYS A 96 31.33 -9.51 48.12
CA LYS A 96 31.55 -8.07 48.34
C LYS A 96 33.03 -7.87 48.59
N GLU A 97 33.64 -6.90 47.92
CA GLU A 97 34.88 -6.29 48.39
C GLU A 97 34.74 -4.76 48.24
N ASP A 98 35.12 -4.03 49.28
CA ASP A 98 35.13 -2.57 49.32
C ASP A 98 36.56 -2.08 49.03
N ASP A 99 36.77 -1.27 47.97
CA ASP A 99 38.08 -0.71 47.62
C ASP A 99 38.03 0.83 47.52
N PRO A 100 38.59 1.57 48.50
CA PRO A 100 38.31 2.99 48.68
C PRO A 100 39.37 3.94 48.08
N ASN A 101 39.70 3.85 46.78
CA ASN A 101 40.29 5.00 46.07
C ASN A 101 40.24 5.00 44.52
N GLY A 102 39.80 6.13 43.95
CA GLY A 102 40.36 6.72 42.72
C GLY A 102 40.08 6.07 41.35
N ASN A 103 39.13 6.63 40.58
CA ASN A 103 39.32 6.86 39.15
C ASN A 103 38.33 7.89 38.54
N GLN A 104 38.76 9.14 38.35
CA GLN A 104 37.95 10.23 37.77
C GLN A 104 37.87 10.20 36.22
N ASN A 105 37.85 9.01 35.61
CA ASN A 105 37.91 8.82 34.15
C ASN A 105 36.55 8.49 33.49
N LYS A 106 35.44 8.74 34.19
CA LYS A 106 34.06 8.51 33.70
C LYS A 106 33.24 9.77 33.96
N LEU A 107 32.47 10.25 32.98
CA LEU A 107 31.28 11.03 33.34
C LEU A 107 30.37 10.10 34.15
N PRO A 108 29.91 10.50 35.36
CA PRO A 108 28.98 9.70 36.13
C PRO A 108 27.68 9.49 35.34
N SER A 109 27.09 8.32 35.51
CA SER A 109 25.73 8.04 35.05
C SER A 109 24.78 9.13 35.58
N LEU A 110 24.03 9.78 34.68
CA LEU A 110 23.14 10.90 34.97
C LEU A 110 21.95 10.49 35.86
N LEU A 111 22.21 10.26 37.15
CA LEU A 111 21.24 10.21 38.23
C LEU A 111 20.74 11.63 38.51
N LEU A 112 19.89 12.11 37.60
CA LEU A 112 18.98 13.22 37.88
C LEU A 112 18.13 12.84 39.09
N GLN A 113 18.40 13.44 40.25
CA GLN A 113 17.43 13.42 41.34
C GLN A 113 16.11 14.06 40.85
N PRO A 114 14.94 13.51 41.19
CA PRO A 114 13.72 13.66 40.40
C PRO A 114 13.03 15.03 40.54
N THR A 115 13.63 16.07 39.95
CA THR A 115 13.08 17.43 39.87
C THR A 115 12.24 17.61 38.59
N LYS A 116 11.07 16.96 38.56
CA LYS A 116 9.95 17.23 37.62
C LYS A 116 10.24 17.18 36.10
N ILE A 117 11.25 16.44 35.65
CA ILE A 117 11.36 15.99 34.24
C ILE A 117 11.19 14.47 34.17
N THR A 118 10.07 13.98 34.68
CA THR A 118 9.69 12.56 34.65
C THR A 118 9.08 12.18 33.29
N ALA A 119 9.94 12.02 32.29
CA ALA A 119 9.69 11.02 31.27
C ALA A 119 10.24 9.69 31.81
N SER A 120 9.36 8.77 32.22
CA SER A 120 9.80 7.40 32.54
C SER A 120 10.38 6.75 31.28
N MET A 121 11.12 5.64 31.42
CA MET A 121 11.46 4.82 30.24
C MET A 121 10.20 4.35 29.52
N ASP A 122 9.11 4.13 30.24
CA ASP A 122 7.81 3.75 29.70
C ASP A 122 7.23 4.85 28.77
N ASN A 123 7.48 6.13 29.09
CA ASN A 123 7.08 7.31 28.30
C ASN A 123 7.90 7.49 27.01
N LEU A 124 8.87 6.60 26.73
CA LEU A 124 9.55 6.52 25.42
C LEU A 124 8.91 5.48 24.50
N CYS A 125 8.05 4.60 25.02
CA CYS A 125 7.30 3.59 24.25
C CYS A 125 5.94 4.13 23.79
N GLU A 126 5.15 4.75 24.67
CA GLU A 126 3.98 5.50 24.19
C GLU A 126 4.43 6.67 23.31
N GLU A 127 3.61 7.07 22.33
CA GLU A 127 4.06 7.93 21.22
C GLU A 127 4.67 9.23 21.75
N MET A 128 6.02 9.32 21.66
CA MET A 128 6.77 10.49 22.11
C MET A 128 6.11 11.75 21.54
N PRO A 129 5.80 12.75 22.39
CA PRO A 129 4.94 13.86 22.00
C PRO A 129 5.48 14.58 20.76
N PRO A 130 4.60 15.13 19.92
CA PRO A 130 5.00 15.82 18.70
C PRO A 130 6.01 16.92 18.99
N ARG A 131 6.80 17.23 17.96
CA ARG A 131 7.92 18.17 18.00
C ARG A 131 7.50 19.46 18.70
N ILE A 132 8.21 19.85 19.76
CA ILE A 132 7.76 20.95 20.63
C ILE A 132 8.00 22.29 19.93
N ASP A 133 7.00 22.74 19.18
CA ASP A 133 6.93 24.09 18.65
C ASP A 133 6.51 25.05 19.77
N PHE A 134 7.50 25.72 20.36
CA PHE A 134 7.24 26.81 21.31
C PHE A 134 6.75 28.04 20.56
N GLU A 135 5.49 28.44 20.78
CA GLU A 135 5.04 29.79 20.45
C GLU A 135 5.92 30.84 21.15
N LYS A 136 6.16 31.96 20.48
CA LYS A 136 6.89 33.08 21.10
C LYS A 136 6.06 33.63 22.27
N PRO A 137 6.67 33.90 23.44
CA PRO A 137 5.94 34.47 24.56
C PRO A 137 5.32 35.82 24.15
N PRO A 138 4.07 36.10 24.53
CA PRO A 138 3.35 37.28 24.06
C PRO A 138 4.07 38.57 24.48
N ALA A 139 4.17 39.50 23.54
CA ALA A 139 4.80 40.80 23.79
C ALA A 139 4.07 41.53 24.92
N LYS A 140 4.82 41.96 25.95
CA LYS A 140 4.25 42.63 27.13
C LYS A 140 3.41 43.84 26.72
N ALA A 141 2.11 43.80 27.02
CA ALA A 141 1.19 44.89 26.73
C ALA A 141 1.68 46.19 27.40
N LYS A 142 1.88 47.25 26.61
CA LYS A 142 2.00 48.61 27.13
C LYS A 142 0.60 49.17 27.34
N THR A 143 0.35 49.73 28.51
CA THR A 143 -0.91 50.39 28.86
C THR A 143 -1.14 51.64 28.00
N VAL A 144 -2.40 51.87 27.65
CA VAL A 144 -2.86 53.08 26.96
C VAL A 144 -2.96 54.23 27.95
N PHE A 145 -2.43 55.40 27.60
CA PHE A 145 -2.92 56.67 28.15
C PHE A 145 -2.72 57.83 27.15
N ASP A 146 -3.80 58.60 26.97
CA ASP A 146 -4.05 59.87 26.27
C ASP A 146 -3.19 60.40 25.09
N GLN A 147 -3.93 60.89 24.08
CA GLN A 147 -3.49 61.89 23.10
C GLN A 147 -4.37 63.14 23.20
N LYS A 148 -3.77 64.35 23.18
CA LYS A 148 -4.33 65.53 22.47
C LYS A 148 -3.39 66.74 22.40
N LYS A 149 -3.14 67.22 21.17
CA LYS A 149 -3.02 68.64 20.71
C LYS A 149 -2.05 69.57 21.48
N ARG A 150 -1.16 70.35 20.83
CA ARG A 150 -1.38 71.22 19.65
C ARG A 150 -0.11 71.44 18.79
N ASP A 151 -0.34 72.17 17.71
CA ASP A 151 0.50 72.48 16.56
C ASP A 151 1.51 73.62 16.80
N ALA A 152 2.70 73.52 16.20
CA ALA A 152 3.59 74.61 15.77
C ALA A 152 4.61 74.07 14.74
N SER A 153 5.28 74.94 13.97
CA SER A 153 6.09 74.55 12.81
C SER A 153 7.50 75.19 12.78
N VAL A 154 8.39 74.64 11.94
CA VAL A 154 9.77 75.10 11.67
C VAL A 154 10.72 74.82 12.87
N ASP A 155 11.89 74.17 12.74
CA ASP A 155 12.85 74.08 11.63
C ASP A 155 13.59 72.71 11.58
N ALA A 156 14.43 72.46 10.56
CA ALA A 156 15.07 71.15 10.32
C ALA A 156 16.61 71.13 10.35
N PRO A 157 17.23 70.19 11.10
CA PRO A 157 18.61 69.75 10.83
C PRO A 157 18.75 68.23 10.62
N LYS A 158 19.02 67.85 9.37
CA LYS A 158 19.82 66.68 8.90
C LYS A 158 19.99 65.48 9.85
N TYR A 159 19.30 64.38 9.55
CA TYR A 159 19.67 63.04 10.05
C TYR A 159 21.07 62.62 9.56
N SER A 160 21.93 62.18 10.47
CA SER A 160 23.20 61.51 10.16
C SER A 160 23.01 59.98 10.08
N LYS A 161 23.87 59.30 9.29
CA LYS A 161 23.84 57.84 9.15
C LYS A 161 24.77 57.15 10.15
N SER A 162 24.21 56.41 11.09
CA SER A 162 24.87 55.32 11.83
C SER A 162 23.79 54.31 12.30
N ASN A 163 24.05 53.02 12.49
CA ASN A 163 25.33 52.34 12.71
C ASN A 163 25.60 51.25 11.66
N GLY A 164 26.76 51.35 10.98
CA GLY A 164 27.44 50.20 10.36
C GLY A 164 28.73 49.80 11.10
N ASN A 165 29.08 50.52 12.18
CA ASN A 165 30.33 50.36 12.91
C ASN A 165 30.24 49.38 14.09
N ASP A 166 29.10 49.27 14.78
CA ASP A 166 28.98 48.40 15.96
C ASP A 166 29.22 46.93 15.63
N ASP A 167 28.56 46.40 14.59
CA ASP A 167 28.76 45.01 14.18
C ASP A 167 30.18 44.78 13.66
N LYS A 168 30.79 45.79 13.02
CA LYS A 168 32.19 45.74 12.58
C LYS A 168 33.15 45.72 13.78
N MET A 169 32.90 46.50 14.82
CA MET A 169 33.65 46.48 16.08
C MET A 169 33.45 45.17 16.85
N LYS A 170 32.21 44.69 17.02
CA LYS A 170 31.91 43.39 17.65
C LYS A 170 32.62 42.25 16.93
N ARG A 171 32.54 42.20 15.60
CA ARG A 171 33.20 41.18 14.77
C ARG A 171 34.74 41.25 14.91
N THR A 172 35.31 42.45 14.95
CA THR A 172 36.76 42.65 15.20
C THR A 172 37.17 42.22 16.62
N ARG A 173 36.32 42.46 17.63
CA ARG A 173 36.57 42.02 19.02
C ARG A 173 36.51 40.51 19.16
N LEU A 174 35.54 39.85 18.50
CA LEU A 174 35.40 38.40 18.47
C LEU A 174 36.57 37.72 17.76
N LEU A 175 37.01 38.26 16.62
CA LEU A 175 38.22 37.78 15.93
C LEU A 175 39.44 37.84 16.86
N ARG A 176 39.71 39.00 17.47
CA ARG A 176 40.84 39.20 18.38
C ARG A 176 40.80 38.30 19.63
N ASN A 177 39.62 37.98 20.14
CA ASN A 177 39.46 37.04 21.24
C ASN A 177 39.76 35.60 20.80
N ASN A 178 39.37 35.20 19.58
CA ASN A 178 39.68 33.88 19.04
C ASN A 178 41.20 33.72 18.78
N ASP A 179 41.88 34.76 18.29
CA ASP A 179 43.34 34.76 18.11
C ASP A 179 44.09 34.49 19.43
N LEU A 180 43.58 35.03 20.56
CA LEU A 180 44.13 34.81 21.89
C LEU A 180 43.86 33.39 22.44
N LEU A 181 42.72 32.79 22.09
CA LEU A 181 42.43 31.39 22.41
C LEU A 181 43.34 30.44 21.61
N ALA A 182 43.57 30.72 20.33
CA ALA A 182 44.52 29.98 19.48
C ALA A 182 45.96 30.04 20.01
N GLN A 183 46.35 31.12 20.67
CA GLN A 183 47.66 31.28 21.32
C GLN A 183 47.75 30.68 22.74
N SER A 184 46.61 30.38 23.38
CA SER A 184 46.56 29.80 24.73
C SER A 184 46.92 28.31 24.72
N SER A 185 47.55 27.78 25.77
CA SER A 185 47.86 26.34 25.86
C SER A 185 46.58 25.50 26.04
N THR A 186 46.63 24.21 25.69
CA THR A 186 45.49 23.30 25.89
C THR A 186 45.10 23.19 27.37
N GLU A 187 46.07 23.20 28.29
CA GLU A 187 45.81 23.22 29.73
C GLU A 187 45.08 24.50 30.14
N THR A 188 45.51 25.67 29.64
CA THR A 188 44.83 26.94 29.92
C THR A 188 43.40 26.95 29.39
N LEU A 189 43.13 26.36 28.21
CA LEU A 189 41.75 26.19 27.71
C LEU A 189 40.93 25.28 28.63
N LEU A 190 41.51 24.19 29.14
CA LEU A 190 40.85 23.29 30.09
C LEU A 190 40.54 23.97 31.42
N ASP A 191 41.41 24.86 31.91
CA ASP A 191 41.16 25.66 33.11
C ASP A 191 40.10 26.75 32.87
N MET A 192 40.08 27.39 31.70
CA MET A 192 38.98 28.29 31.32
C MET A 192 37.62 27.56 31.30
N LEU A 193 37.56 26.30 30.83
CA LEU A 193 36.33 25.50 30.91
C LEU A 193 35.99 25.10 32.35
N ARG A 194 36.97 24.70 33.18
CA ARG A 194 36.77 24.39 34.60
C ARG A 194 36.24 25.59 35.39
N ALA A 195 36.73 26.80 35.11
CA ALA A 195 36.24 28.05 35.71
C ALA A 195 34.75 28.35 35.38
N ASN A 196 34.18 27.69 34.36
CA ASN A 196 32.78 27.81 33.97
C ASN A 196 31.92 26.59 34.39
N SER A 197 32.41 25.72 35.28
CA SER A 197 31.66 24.54 35.73
C SER A 197 30.42 24.91 36.55
N GLY A 198 29.30 24.23 36.29
CA GLY A 198 28.04 24.38 37.03
C GLY A 198 27.13 25.50 36.54
N ILE A 199 27.52 26.25 35.51
CA ILE A 199 26.71 27.33 34.93
C ILE A 199 25.51 26.75 34.17
N LYS A 200 24.30 27.18 34.53
CA LYS A 200 23.04 26.74 33.92
C LYS A 200 22.54 27.76 32.88
N GLU A 201 22.19 28.96 33.36
CA GLU A 201 21.88 30.12 32.52
C GLU A 201 23.17 30.87 32.10
N CYS A 202 23.22 31.34 30.85
CA CYS A 202 24.36 32.08 30.30
C CYS A 202 23.88 33.31 29.53
N SER A 203 24.63 34.42 29.59
CA SER A 203 24.46 35.52 28.63
C SER A 203 24.99 35.12 27.24
N ASP A 204 24.54 35.77 26.18
CA ASP A 204 25.06 35.55 24.82
C ASP A 204 26.60 35.73 24.72
N GLU A 205 27.17 36.60 25.55
CA GLU A 205 28.61 36.84 25.62
C GLU A 205 29.36 35.66 26.25
N THR A 206 28.84 35.11 27.36
CA THR A 206 29.35 33.87 27.97
C THR A 206 29.18 32.68 27.02
N VAL A 207 28.04 32.57 26.32
CA VAL A 207 27.82 31.56 25.29
C VAL A 207 28.84 31.68 24.17
N ALA A 208 29.12 32.89 23.67
CA ALA A 208 30.12 33.12 22.63
C ALA A 208 31.54 32.73 23.10
N HIS A 209 31.92 33.11 24.33
CA HIS A 209 33.24 32.81 24.88
C HIS A 209 33.47 31.31 25.08
N ILE A 210 32.52 30.61 25.73
CA ILE A 210 32.62 29.15 25.96
C ILE A 210 32.63 28.39 24.63
N ASN A 211 31.81 28.79 23.63
CA ASN A 211 31.85 28.15 22.31
C ASN A 211 33.15 28.44 21.54
N GLY A 212 33.80 29.59 21.75
CA GLY A 212 35.14 29.87 21.23
C GLY A 212 36.17 28.88 21.79
N ILE A 213 36.21 28.70 23.11
CA ILE A 213 37.12 27.76 23.78
C ILE A 213 36.86 26.32 23.32
N LEU A 214 35.59 25.89 23.25
CA LEU A 214 35.21 24.55 22.79
C LEU A 214 35.53 24.30 21.31
N THR A 215 35.46 25.34 20.46
CA THR A 215 35.82 25.24 19.04
C THR A 215 37.32 25.04 18.86
N GLU A 216 38.14 25.82 19.57
CA GLU A 216 39.59 25.69 19.54
C GLU A 216 40.05 24.35 20.15
N LEU A 217 39.41 23.93 21.26
CA LEU A 217 39.67 22.61 21.86
C LEU A 217 39.33 21.47 20.90
N TYR A 218 38.18 21.54 20.21
CA TYR A 218 37.78 20.59 19.18
C TYR A 218 38.84 20.46 18.07
N LEU A 219 39.38 21.58 17.58
CA LEU A 219 40.41 21.58 16.53
C LEU A 219 41.68 20.84 16.99
N ARG A 220 42.07 20.99 18.26
CA ARG A 220 43.27 20.35 18.83
C ARG A 220 43.09 18.88 19.16
N VAL A 221 41.90 18.45 19.57
CA VAL A 221 41.64 17.03 19.89
C VAL A 221 41.26 16.19 18.67
N LYS A 222 40.86 16.80 17.55
CA LYS A 222 40.46 16.10 16.33
C LYS A 222 41.64 15.31 15.73
N GLY A 223 41.54 13.98 15.79
CA GLY A 223 42.59 13.05 15.34
C GLY A 223 43.65 12.72 16.39
N ALA A 224 43.60 13.31 17.58
CA ALA A 224 44.59 13.08 18.63
C ALA A 224 44.47 11.69 19.29
N ARG A 225 45.62 11.05 19.53
CA ARG A 225 45.75 9.77 20.27
C ARG A 225 46.47 10.01 21.59
N GLY A 226 46.23 9.13 22.58
CA GLY A 226 46.88 9.20 23.89
C GLY A 226 46.14 10.07 24.91
N GLU A 227 46.82 11.10 25.41
CA GLU A 227 46.82 11.46 26.84
C GLU A 227 45.68 12.39 27.29
N TRP A 228 45.28 13.35 26.46
CA TRP A 228 44.36 14.42 26.86
C TRP A 228 42.92 13.98 27.19
N ARG A 229 42.53 12.73 26.89
CA ARG A 229 41.14 12.24 26.99
C ARG A 229 40.52 12.45 28.38
N GLY A 230 41.20 12.02 29.45
CA GLY A 230 40.69 12.16 30.82
C GLY A 230 40.54 13.62 31.24
N ALA A 231 41.59 14.43 31.03
CA ALA A 231 41.61 15.85 31.37
C ALA A 231 40.56 16.66 30.62
N VAL A 232 40.32 16.36 29.33
CA VAL A 232 39.26 16.99 28.53
C VAL A 232 37.88 16.61 29.07
N LEU A 233 37.59 15.32 29.25
CA LEU A 233 36.28 14.85 29.73
C LEU A 233 35.94 15.41 31.13
N GLY A 234 36.92 15.45 32.04
CA GLY A 234 36.76 16.04 33.37
C GLY A 234 36.45 17.54 33.34
N SER A 235 37.08 18.30 32.43
CA SER A 235 36.77 19.73 32.25
C SER A 235 35.42 19.99 31.57
N LEU A 236 34.98 19.10 30.67
CA LEU A 236 33.67 19.19 30.00
C LEU A 236 32.50 18.82 30.91
N TYR A 237 32.73 18.00 31.94
CA TYR A 237 31.69 17.54 32.87
C TYR A 237 30.89 18.70 33.48
N GLY A 238 31.56 19.80 33.86
CA GLY A 238 30.91 20.97 34.44
C GLY A 238 29.94 21.72 33.51
N LEU A 239 29.92 21.42 32.21
CA LEU A 239 29.14 22.16 31.20
C LEU A 239 27.91 21.39 30.70
N VAL A 240 27.72 20.12 31.10
CA VAL A 240 26.60 19.28 30.61
C VAL A 240 25.23 19.70 31.18
N GLU A 241 25.22 20.43 32.31
CA GLU A 241 24.01 20.99 32.92
C GLU A 241 23.56 22.32 32.31
N CYS A 242 24.35 22.92 31.41
CA CYS A 242 24.00 24.19 30.78
C CYS A 242 22.68 24.10 30.00
N GLU A 243 21.92 25.19 29.94
CA GLU A 243 20.69 25.28 29.16
C GLU A 243 20.95 25.69 27.71
N SER A 244 22.09 26.33 27.41
CA SER A 244 22.43 26.81 26.07
C SER A 244 22.64 25.65 25.07
N PRO A 245 21.77 25.47 24.05
CA PRO A 245 21.89 24.36 23.11
C PRO A 245 23.19 24.42 22.29
N LYS A 246 23.74 25.62 22.07
CA LYS A 246 25.05 25.81 21.43
C LYS A 246 26.19 25.21 22.25
N ILE A 247 26.23 25.48 23.56
CA ILE A 247 27.25 24.90 24.46
C ILE A 247 27.10 23.38 24.50
N LEU A 248 25.88 22.85 24.67
CA LEU A 248 25.66 21.40 24.74
C LEU A 248 26.06 20.66 23.47
N LEU A 249 25.81 21.24 22.29
CA LEU A 249 26.27 20.68 21.02
C LEU A 249 27.80 20.76 20.88
N SER A 250 28.42 21.88 21.24
CA SER A 250 29.89 22.01 21.21
C SER A 250 30.57 21.05 22.18
N VAL A 251 30.01 20.82 23.37
CA VAL A 251 30.47 19.79 24.31
C VAL A 251 30.34 18.40 23.68
N ALA A 252 29.16 18.05 23.16
CA ALA A 252 28.94 16.75 22.50
C ALA A 252 29.89 16.53 21.31
N ARG A 253 30.17 17.57 20.52
CA ARG A 253 31.11 17.56 19.39
C ARG A 253 32.54 17.23 19.83
N VAL A 254 33.03 17.83 20.92
CA VAL A 254 34.35 17.51 21.50
C VAL A 254 34.37 16.07 22.05
N VAL A 255 33.30 15.62 22.72
CA VAL A 255 33.22 14.25 23.25
C VAL A 255 33.22 13.19 22.13
N LEU A 256 32.43 13.40 21.07
CA LEU A 256 32.34 12.45 19.95
C LEU A 256 33.65 12.34 19.16
N VAL A 257 34.33 13.47 18.90
CA VAL A 257 35.59 13.48 18.12
C VAL A 257 36.77 12.85 18.89
N LEU A 258 36.70 12.74 20.22
CA LEU A 258 37.63 11.95 21.04
C LEU A 258 37.47 10.43 20.86
N CYS A 259 36.49 9.97 20.09
CA CYS A 259 36.19 8.55 19.84
C CYS A 259 35.90 7.75 21.12
N VAL A 260 35.11 8.32 22.04
CA VAL A 260 34.69 7.66 23.28
C VAL A 260 33.68 6.51 23.03
N THR A 261 33.56 5.65 24.04
CA THR A 261 32.56 4.57 24.22
C THR A 261 31.97 4.64 25.64
N GLY A 262 31.00 3.77 25.94
CA GLY A 262 30.41 3.59 27.27
C GLY A 262 29.59 4.79 27.77
N SER A 263 29.67 5.08 29.08
CA SER A 263 28.91 6.18 29.69
C SER A 263 29.21 7.55 29.07
N ASN A 264 30.44 7.75 28.58
CA ASN A 264 30.85 8.98 27.91
C ASN A 264 30.17 9.15 26.53
N LEU A 265 30.03 8.06 25.76
CA LEU A 265 29.30 8.06 24.49
C LEU A 265 27.80 8.22 24.72
N THR A 266 27.24 7.49 25.69
CA THR A 266 25.85 7.66 26.15
C THR A 266 25.57 9.11 26.56
N GLY A 267 26.50 9.76 27.26
CA GLY A 267 26.42 11.19 27.61
C GLY A 267 26.34 12.10 26.39
N ALA A 268 27.21 11.90 25.40
CA ALA A 268 27.16 12.66 24.15
C ALA A 268 25.83 12.44 23.39
N CYS A 269 25.37 11.20 23.25
CA CYS A 269 24.08 10.88 22.63
C CYS A 269 22.91 11.57 23.35
N LYS A 270 22.89 11.57 24.69
CA LYS A 270 21.89 12.28 25.50
C LYS A 270 21.91 13.80 25.26
N LEU A 271 23.08 14.41 25.09
CA LEU A 271 23.20 15.84 24.76
C LEU A 271 22.67 16.17 23.35
N VAL A 272 23.06 15.41 22.32
CA VAL A 272 22.56 15.63 20.95
C VAL A 272 21.04 15.43 20.91
N PHE A 273 20.51 14.39 21.57
CA PHE A 273 19.08 14.13 21.71
C PHE A 273 18.33 15.28 22.42
N LYS A 274 18.86 15.79 23.55
CA LYS A 274 18.28 16.91 24.32
C LYS A 274 18.07 18.15 23.44
N VAL A 275 18.98 18.40 22.49
CA VAL A 275 18.94 19.55 21.58
C VAL A 275 18.12 19.28 20.32
N ALA A 276 18.34 18.16 19.62
CA ALA A 276 17.71 17.85 18.32
C ALA A 276 16.19 17.66 18.36
N ARG A 277 15.63 17.31 19.53
CA ARG A 277 14.18 17.13 19.73
C ARG A 277 13.34 18.42 19.68
N ASN A 278 13.97 19.59 19.67
CA ASN A 278 13.31 20.90 19.62
C ASN A 278 13.61 21.58 18.28
N ALA A 279 12.56 21.89 17.51
CA ALA A 279 12.65 22.46 16.16
C ALA A 279 13.36 23.82 16.09
N ALA A 280 13.35 24.60 17.19
CA ALA A 280 14.07 25.87 17.26
C ALA A 280 15.60 25.72 17.16
N ASN A 281 16.12 24.50 17.38
CA ASN A 281 17.55 24.20 17.31
C ASN A 281 18.03 23.71 15.93
N ASP A 282 17.15 23.53 14.95
CA ASP A 282 17.49 22.94 13.63
C ASP A 282 18.63 23.70 12.94
N GLY A 283 18.61 25.03 13.05
CA GLY A 283 19.65 25.93 12.54
C GLY A 283 21.07 25.60 13.03
N LEU A 284 21.22 24.89 14.15
CA LEU A 284 22.52 24.53 14.72
C LEU A 284 23.18 23.32 14.03
N PHE A 285 22.44 22.53 13.26
CA PHE A 285 22.92 21.26 12.69
C PHE A 285 23.38 21.34 11.23
N PHE A 286 23.04 22.40 10.49
CA PHE A 286 23.41 22.54 9.07
C PHE A 286 24.92 22.68 8.84
N ASP A 287 25.62 23.48 9.66
CA ASP A 287 27.04 23.83 9.46
C ASP A 287 28.02 23.16 10.45
N CYS A 288 27.58 22.18 11.26
CA CYS A 288 28.46 21.41 12.16
C CYS A 288 28.51 19.92 11.79
N ASP A 289 29.65 19.25 12.01
CA ASP A 289 29.88 17.82 11.72
C ASP A 289 29.33 16.86 12.79
N ILE A 290 28.39 17.33 13.62
CA ILE A 290 27.75 16.50 14.67
C ILE A 290 26.92 15.33 14.09
N PRO A 291 26.16 15.49 12.98
CA PRO A 291 25.47 14.36 12.36
C PRO A 291 26.40 13.22 11.95
N GLU A 292 27.56 13.53 11.36
CA GLU A 292 28.55 12.53 10.96
C GLU A 292 29.24 11.92 12.20
N LEU A 293 29.70 12.74 13.14
CA LEU A 293 30.33 12.30 14.39
C LEU A 293 29.40 11.44 15.27
N LEU A 294 28.08 11.63 15.18
CA LEU A 294 27.07 10.81 15.85
C LEU A 294 26.97 9.41 15.24
N ILE A 295 26.99 9.30 13.91
CA ILE A 295 27.00 8.01 13.21
C ILE A 295 28.32 7.28 13.45
N ASP A 296 29.45 7.98 13.41
CA ASP A 296 30.75 7.41 13.81
C ASP A 296 30.74 6.94 15.28
N GLY A 297 30.04 7.66 16.15
CA GLY A 297 29.79 7.31 17.55
C GLY A 297 29.02 6.00 17.70
N LEU A 298 27.85 5.93 17.06
CA LEU A 298 27.01 4.74 17.05
C LEU A 298 27.70 3.53 16.40
N GLY A 299 28.56 3.75 15.40
CA GLY A 299 29.39 2.73 14.77
C GLY A 299 30.47 2.11 15.68
N ARG A 300 30.63 2.60 16.92
CA ARG A 300 31.46 1.99 17.97
C ARG A 300 30.66 1.38 19.12
N ALA A 301 29.34 1.58 19.17
CA ALA A 301 28.48 1.11 20.24
C ALA A 301 27.84 -0.24 19.88
N SER A 302 28.05 -1.27 20.69
CA SER A 302 27.23 -2.49 20.59
C SER A 302 25.79 -2.17 21.04
N PRO A 303 24.74 -2.50 20.26
CA PRO A 303 23.36 -2.30 20.71
C PRO A 303 22.95 -3.26 21.85
N ILE A 304 23.77 -4.28 22.15
CA ILE A 304 23.58 -5.21 23.26
C ILE A 304 24.26 -4.68 24.54
N GLU A 305 25.48 -4.16 24.43
CA GLU A 305 26.30 -3.73 25.59
C GLU A 305 26.11 -2.25 25.94
N GLU A 306 25.81 -1.40 24.95
CA GLU A 306 25.55 0.04 25.09
C GLU A 306 24.13 0.43 24.62
N PRO A 307 23.05 -0.21 25.10
CA PRO A 307 21.70 0.06 24.61
C PRO A 307 21.27 1.51 24.84
N GLU A 308 21.69 2.16 25.93
CA GLU A 308 21.39 3.59 26.15
C GLU A 308 22.01 4.50 25.08
N ALA A 309 23.25 4.24 24.64
CA ALA A 309 23.88 5.02 23.57
C ALA A 309 23.07 4.91 22.27
N CYS A 310 22.57 3.70 21.96
CA CYS A 310 21.69 3.45 20.83
C CYS A 310 20.31 4.11 20.97
N ILE A 311 19.66 4.04 22.15
CA ILE A 311 18.36 4.68 22.42
C ILE A 311 18.42 6.18 22.14
N TYR A 312 19.36 6.90 22.77
CA TYR A 312 19.44 8.35 22.62
C TYR A 312 20.05 8.76 21.27
N GLY A 313 21.02 8.00 20.75
CA GLY A 313 21.65 8.28 19.46
C GLY A 313 20.70 8.10 18.29
N TYR A 314 20.01 6.95 18.18
CA TYR A 314 19.00 6.76 17.14
C TYR A 314 17.78 7.67 17.35
N GLY A 315 17.38 7.93 18.61
CA GLY A 315 16.37 8.94 18.92
C GLY A 315 16.74 10.33 18.39
N ALA A 316 18.02 10.71 18.44
CA ALA A 316 18.52 11.95 17.85
C ALA A 316 18.53 11.88 16.32
N VAL A 317 19.07 10.81 15.72
CA VAL A 317 19.05 10.59 14.26
C VAL A 317 17.64 10.70 13.68
N ARG A 318 16.61 10.17 14.38
CA ARG A 318 15.21 10.29 14.00
C ARG A 318 14.73 11.74 13.89
N PHE A 319 15.09 12.60 14.85
CA PHE A 319 14.78 14.03 14.77
C PHE A 319 15.60 14.77 13.71
N LEU A 320 16.90 14.45 13.58
CA LEU A 320 17.78 15.02 12.56
C LEU A 320 17.36 14.68 11.12
N ALA A 321 16.86 13.45 10.91
CA ALA A 321 16.30 13.00 9.64
C ALA A 321 14.98 13.70 9.29
N SER A 322 14.16 14.03 10.30
CA SER A 322 12.84 14.66 10.16
C SER A 322 12.89 16.20 10.07
N MET A 323 14.06 16.79 9.86
CA MET A 323 14.23 18.25 9.80
C MET A 323 13.59 18.83 8.53
N ILE A 324 12.57 19.67 8.72
CA ILE A 324 11.97 20.46 7.65
C ILE A 324 12.93 21.60 7.33
N VAL A 325 13.50 21.59 6.12
CA VAL A 325 14.07 22.83 5.54
C VAL A 325 12.88 23.76 5.29
N LYS A 326 12.75 24.80 6.12
CA LYS A 326 11.92 25.94 5.77
C LYS A 326 12.70 26.76 4.76
N ASP A 327 12.20 26.85 3.53
CA ASP A 327 12.75 27.80 2.57
C ASP A 327 12.55 29.21 3.12
N SER A 328 13.68 29.87 3.38
CA SER A 328 13.72 31.21 3.94
C SER A 328 13.58 32.24 2.83
N ASP A 329 12.41 32.90 2.78
CA ASP A 329 12.01 34.05 1.96
C ASP A 329 12.96 34.48 0.83
N GLU A 330 12.52 34.35 -0.43
CA GLU A 330 13.25 34.72 -1.67
C GLU A 330 13.59 36.23 -1.80
N THR A 331 14.46 36.74 -0.94
CA THR A 331 14.71 38.20 -0.81
C THR A 331 16.19 38.58 -0.67
N THR A 332 17.14 37.66 -0.91
CA THR A 332 18.59 37.99 -1.01
C THR A 332 19.27 37.41 -2.24
N THR A 333 19.06 38.07 -3.38
CA THR A 333 19.82 37.89 -4.63
C THR A 333 21.29 38.28 -4.47
N SER A 334 22.12 37.35 -3.98
CA SER A 334 23.59 37.48 -3.97
C SER A 334 24.23 36.61 -5.06
N SER A 335 24.87 37.28 -6.03
CA SER A 335 25.26 36.72 -7.33
C SER A 335 26.55 35.89 -7.34
N THR A 336 26.72 35.00 -6.35
CA THR A 336 27.86 34.06 -6.25
C THR A 336 27.36 32.63 -6.05
N GLY A 337 27.11 31.93 -7.16
CA GLY A 337 26.39 30.66 -7.17
C GLY A 337 27.11 29.48 -6.52
N LYS A 338 26.67 29.09 -5.31
CA LYS A 338 26.86 27.73 -4.77
C LYS A 338 25.85 27.42 -3.66
N VAL A 339 24.58 27.24 -4.03
CA VAL A 339 23.57 26.67 -3.12
C VAL A 339 24.03 25.27 -2.72
N ARG A 340 24.46 25.11 -1.46
CA ARG A 340 25.15 23.90 -0.98
C ARG A 340 24.50 23.29 0.27
N SER A 341 23.25 23.64 0.54
CA SER A 341 22.44 23.02 1.58
C SER A 341 22.12 21.56 1.21
N LYS A 342 23.01 20.64 1.61
CA LYS A 342 22.69 19.22 1.70
C LYS A 342 21.90 19.02 3.00
N THR A 343 20.68 18.49 2.91
CA THR A 343 19.85 18.24 4.10
C THR A 343 20.59 17.34 5.10
N VAL A 344 20.26 17.47 6.39
CA VAL A 344 20.89 16.65 7.44
C VAL A 344 20.59 15.16 7.23
N SER A 345 19.40 14.81 6.72
CA SER A 345 19.06 13.44 6.29
C SER A 345 20.03 12.89 5.23
N GLN A 346 20.33 13.62 4.16
CA GLN A 346 21.31 13.19 3.16
C GLN A 346 22.74 13.09 3.73
N ARG A 347 23.08 13.84 4.78
CA ARG A 347 24.40 13.77 5.42
C ARG A 347 24.53 12.50 6.26
N LEU A 348 23.52 12.19 7.06
CA LEU A 348 23.41 10.93 7.81
C LEU A 348 23.49 9.70 6.89
N VAL A 349 22.75 9.70 5.78
CA VAL A 349 22.78 8.64 4.76
C VAL A 349 24.19 8.48 4.17
N ARG A 350 24.87 9.58 3.80
CA ARG A 350 26.24 9.53 3.26
C ARG A 350 27.30 9.07 4.26
N GLN A 351 27.06 9.18 5.56
CA GLN A 351 27.94 8.62 6.61
C GLN A 351 27.66 7.12 6.86
N GLY A 352 26.74 6.49 6.12
CA GLY A 352 26.43 5.07 6.25
C GLY A 352 25.40 4.73 7.33
N ALA A 353 24.56 5.70 7.75
CA ALA A 353 23.56 5.48 8.80
C ALA A 353 22.61 4.30 8.50
N MET A 354 22.25 4.08 7.23
CA MET A 354 21.37 2.98 6.82
C MET A 354 22.04 1.61 7.03
N GLN A 355 23.30 1.47 6.61
CA GLN A 355 24.11 0.26 6.78
C GLN A 355 24.34 -0.05 8.25
N LEU A 356 24.61 0.98 9.07
CA LEU A 356 24.77 0.85 10.51
C LEU A 356 23.47 0.39 11.20
N MET A 357 22.32 0.93 10.79
CA MET A 357 21.01 0.48 11.26
C MET A 357 20.70 -0.97 10.87
N ILE A 358 21.04 -1.38 9.64
CA ILE A 358 20.89 -2.77 9.18
C ILE A 358 21.77 -3.72 10.02
N LEU A 359 23.03 -3.36 10.25
CA LEU A 359 23.95 -4.13 11.11
C LEU A 359 23.43 -4.23 12.55
N HIS A 360 22.93 -3.14 13.14
CA HIS A 360 22.39 -3.16 14.51
C HIS A 360 21.06 -3.94 14.59
N LEU A 361 20.23 -3.92 13.53
CA LEU A 361 19.08 -4.80 13.40
C LEU A 361 19.52 -6.27 13.31
N GLN A 362 20.57 -6.62 12.56
CA GLN A 362 21.10 -7.98 12.52
C GLN A 362 21.56 -8.44 13.92
N ILE A 363 22.37 -7.65 14.60
CA ILE A 363 22.89 -7.96 15.96
C ILE A 363 21.73 -8.17 16.95
N LEU A 364 20.72 -7.27 16.96
CA LEU A 364 19.53 -7.41 17.80
C LEU A 364 18.68 -8.63 17.44
N ASN A 365 18.60 -9.00 16.16
CA ASN A 365 17.86 -10.18 15.69
C ASN A 365 18.55 -11.50 16.06
N GLU A 366 19.89 -11.54 16.03
CA GLU A 366 20.66 -12.73 16.42
C GLU A 366 20.56 -12.96 17.93
N PHE A 367 20.76 -11.91 18.73
CA PHE A 367 20.58 -11.97 20.19
C PHE A 367 19.13 -12.30 20.59
N GLY A 368 18.16 -11.67 19.92
CA GLY A 368 16.72 -11.87 20.10
C GLY A 368 16.20 -13.23 19.63
N ALA A 369 16.95 -13.95 18.79
CA ALA A 369 16.65 -15.33 18.41
C ALA A 369 17.12 -16.35 19.46
N ALA A 370 18.16 -16.02 20.24
CA ALA A 370 18.69 -16.86 21.31
C ALA A 370 18.00 -16.61 22.67
N THR A 371 17.55 -15.37 22.92
CA THR A 371 16.95 -14.93 24.20
C THR A 371 15.86 -13.89 23.97
N LYS A 372 14.84 -13.81 24.84
CA LYS A 372 13.88 -12.69 24.74
C LYS A 372 14.61 -11.37 25.01
N LEU A 373 14.42 -10.39 24.12
CA LEU A 373 14.95 -9.03 24.28
C LEU A 373 14.51 -8.42 25.62
N SER A 374 15.47 -7.80 26.33
CA SER A 374 15.17 -7.02 27.53
C SER A 374 14.52 -5.69 27.16
N HIS A 375 13.83 -5.06 28.12
CA HIS A 375 13.15 -3.77 27.91
C HIS A 375 14.07 -2.72 27.25
N GLN A 376 15.34 -2.64 27.66
CA GLN A 376 16.32 -1.71 27.08
C GLN A 376 16.66 -2.02 25.61
N LEU A 377 16.77 -3.29 25.24
CA LEU A 377 17.00 -3.70 23.84
C LEU A 377 15.76 -3.42 22.97
N THR A 378 14.57 -3.65 23.51
CA THR A 378 13.29 -3.29 22.89
C THR A 378 13.17 -1.78 22.65
N HIS A 379 13.60 -0.94 23.59
CA HIS A 379 13.71 0.52 23.41
C HIS A 379 14.75 0.92 22.35
N ALA A 380 15.92 0.27 22.31
CA ALA A 380 16.93 0.52 21.29
C ALA A 380 16.39 0.18 19.89
N LEU A 381 15.70 -0.95 19.74
CA LEU A 381 15.04 -1.39 18.51
C LEU A 381 13.93 -0.42 18.05
N PHE A 382 13.14 0.12 18.99
CA PHE A 382 12.12 1.14 18.69
C PHE A 382 12.72 2.44 18.14
N GLN A 383 13.77 2.97 18.79
CA GLN A 383 14.43 4.19 18.33
C GLN A 383 15.16 3.99 17.01
N LEU A 384 15.84 2.84 16.82
CA LEU A 384 16.51 2.46 15.57
C LEU A 384 15.49 2.39 14.42
N SER A 385 14.43 1.58 14.55
CA SER A 385 13.40 1.45 13.50
C SER A 385 12.69 2.78 13.23
N GLY A 386 12.47 3.61 14.26
CA GLY A 386 11.95 4.96 14.11
C GLY A 386 12.88 5.89 13.33
N ALA A 387 14.19 5.80 13.56
CA ALA A 387 15.21 6.56 12.84
C ALA A 387 15.33 6.12 11.37
N PHE A 388 15.32 4.80 11.11
CA PHE A 388 15.31 4.23 9.76
C PHE A 388 14.08 4.72 8.98
N ARG A 389 12.90 4.65 9.58
CA ARG A 389 11.65 5.16 9.00
C ARG A 389 11.67 6.67 8.73
N ALA A 390 12.31 7.46 9.60
CA ALA A 390 12.48 8.89 9.36
C ALA A 390 13.42 9.18 8.18
N LEU A 391 14.47 8.38 7.98
CA LEU A 391 15.35 8.50 6.80
C LEU A 391 14.63 8.12 5.50
N LEU A 392 13.75 7.11 5.51
CA LEU A 392 12.91 6.77 4.34
C LEU A 392 11.94 7.90 3.92
N LEU A 393 11.48 8.71 4.87
CA LEU A 393 10.48 9.76 4.67
C LEU A 393 11.06 11.17 4.41
N ALA A 394 12.38 11.35 4.54
CA ALA A 394 13.01 12.67 4.53
C ALA A 394 13.11 13.27 3.12
N LYS A 395 12.15 14.12 2.74
CA LYS A 395 12.06 14.72 1.39
C LYS A 395 13.35 15.38 0.90
N SER A 396 13.60 15.26 -0.40
CA SER A 396 14.53 16.10 -1.16
C SER A 396 13.92 17.49 -1.41
N SER A 397 14.74 18.55 -1.31
CA SER A 397 14.37 19.93 -1.69
C SER A 397 14.44 20.17 -3.21
N THR A 398 13.93 19.20 -4.00
CA THR A 398 13.77 19.28 -5.45
C THR A 398 12.33 18.95 -5.78
N GLU A 399 11.52 19.98 -6.01
CA GLU A 399 10.10 19.84 -6.33
C GLU A 399 9.90 19.33 -7.76
N ASN A 400 9.14 18.24 -7.90
CA ASN A 400 8.04 18.04 -8.88
C ASN A 400 7.63 16.57 -8.99
N ASP A 401 8.55 15.63 -8.74
CA ASP A 401 8.22 14.20 -8.70
C ASP A 401 7.40 13.85 -7.44
N GLN A 402 6.18 13.33 -7.65
CA GLN A 402 5.39 12.70 -6.59
C GLN A 402 5.84 11.25 -6.29
N ASN A 403 6.82 10.74 -7.04
CA ASN A 403 7.39 9.41 -6.87
C ASN A 403 8.33 9.34 -5.65
N TYR A 404 8.42 8.14 -5.06
CA TYR A 404 8.89 7.94 -3.69
C TYR A 404 10.29 8.50 -3.36
N VAL A 405 10.37 9.14 -2.19
CA VAL A 405 11.51 9.89 -1.61
C VAL A 405 12.84 9.13 -1.56
N VAL A 406 12.79 7.79 -1.63
CA VAL A 406 13.95 6.90 -1.72
C VAL A 406 14.87 7.26 -2.89
N THR A 407 14.36 7.64 -4.05
CA THR A 407 15.22 7.87 -5.23
C THR A 407 15.98 9.20 -5.14
N SER A 408 15.36 10.23 -4.56
CA SER A 408 15.85 11.61 -4.67
C SER A 408 16.89 11.98 -3.59
N LEU A 409 16.77 11.45 -2.37
CA LEU A 409 17.78 11.60 -1.30
C LEU A 409 19.19 11.18 -1.73
N PHE A 410 19.28 10.07 -2.47
CA PHE A 410 20.53 9.35 -2.70
C PHE A 410 21.25 9.82 -3.98
N SER A 411 20.51 10.38 -4.95
CA SER A 411 21.03 11.02 -6.18
C SER A 411 22.10 12.10 -5.93
N ALA A 412 22.10 12.73 -4.75
CA ALA A 412 22.99 13.83 -4.40
C ALA A 412 24.40 13.37 -3.91
N THR A 413 24.77 12.11 -4.08
CA THR A 413 26.08 11.52 -3.77
C THR A 413 27.17 11.91 -4.79
N THR A 414 26.84 11.90 -6.08
CA THR A 414 27.78 11.71 -7.21
C THR A 414 28.77 12.85 -7.50
N LYS A 415 28.68 14.01 -6.82
CA LYS A 415 29.41 15.25 -7.21
C LYS A 415 30.59 15.62 -6.30
N GLN A 416 31.18 14.68 -5.55
CA GLN A 416 32.28 15.04 -4.62
C GLN A 416 33.45 14.04 -4.49
N TYR A 417 33.32 12.77 -4.89
CA TYR A 417 34.44 11.82 -4.98
C TYR A 417 34.27 10.91 -6.22
N PRO A 418 35.10 11.03 -7.28
CA PRO A 418 34.94 10.28 -8.52
C PRO A 418 35.51 8.85 -8.49
N GLN A 419 35.90 8.34 -7.31
CA GLN A 419 36.55 7.03 -7.14
C GLN A 419 35.65 5.97 -6.46
N ILE A 420 34.47 6.37 -5.96
CA ILE A 420 33.44 5.45 -5.47
C ILE A 420 32.12 5.94 -6.06
N GLN A 421 31.74 5.37 -7.18
CA GLN A 421 30.57 5.75 -7.95
C GLN A 421 29.39 4.86 -7.53
N GLU A 422 28.84 5.10 -6.33
CA GLU A 422 27.60 4.44 -5.89
C GLU A 422 26.52 4.67 -6.96
N THR A 423 26.03 3.58 -7.56
CA THR A 423 24.89 3.64 -8.50
C THR A 423 23.59 3.64 -7.72
N CYS A 424 22.49 4.05 -8.39
CA CYS A 424 21.16 3.97 -7.79
C CYS A 424 20.79 2.50 -7.43
N GLU A 425 21.30 1.54 -8.21
CA GLU A 425 21.11 0.09 -8.00
C GLU A 425 21.69 -0.37 -6.67
N GLU A 426 22.91 0.10 -6.32
CA GLU A 426 23.56 -0.21 -5.04
C GLU A 426 22.77 0.36 -3.84
N GLN A 427 21.96 1.39 -4.08
CA GLN A 427 21.19 2.09 -3.05
C GLN A 427 19.83 1.43 -2.83
N THR A 428 19.12 1.00 -3.89
CA THR A 428 17.93 0.14 -3.74
C THR A 428 18.29 -1.23 -3.14
N PHE A 429 19.44 -1.81 -3.52
CA PHE A 429 19.98 -3.03 -2.93
C PHE A 429 20.14 -2.95 -1.40
N ARG A 430 20.55 -1.80 -0.85
CA ARG A 430 20.64 -1.59 0.60
C ARG A 430 19.28 -1.62 1.30
N LEU A 431 18.18 -1.23 0.64
CA LEU A 431 16.83 -1.41 1.17
C LEU A 431 16.36 -2.87 1.10
N HIS A 432 16.72 -3.59 0.05
CA HIS A 432 16.45 -5.02 -0.07
C HIS A 432 17.13 -5.81 1.07
N LEU A 433 18.35 -5.44 1.47
CA LEU A 433 19.03 -6.02 2.64
C LEU A 433 18.34 -5.69 3.97
N ALA A 434 17.61 -4.58 4.09
CA ALA A 434 16.93 -4.21 5.35
C ALA A 434 15.67 -5.04 5.63
N ILE A 435 14.95 -5.44 4.57
CA ILE A 435 13.64 -6.13 4.68
C ILE A 435 13.71 -7.42 5.52
N PRO A 436 14.64 -8.38 5.29
CA PRO A 436 14.73 -9.61 6.08
C PRO A 436 14.91 -9.35 7.58
N HIS A 437 15.70 -8.32 7.93
CA HIS A 437 15.97 -7.94 9.32
C HIS A 437 14.82 -7.17 9.97
N LEU A 438 14.09 -6.34 9.22
CA LEU A 438 12.88 -5.66 9.71
C LEU A 438 11.72 -6.65 9.95
N VAL A 439 11.53 -7.62 9.05
CA VAL A 439 10.56 -8.72 9.25
C VAL A 439 10.96 -9.56 10.47
N ARG A 440 12.24 -9.96 10.58
CA ARG A 440 12.72 -10.75 11.72
C ARG A 440 12.57 -10.00 13.06
N ALA A 441 12.79 -8.69 13.06
CA ALA A 441 12.60 -7.86 14.25
C ALA A 441 11.13 -7.85 14.69
N ALA A 442 10.20 -7.79 13.73
CA ALA A 442 8.76 -7.77 14.00
C ALA A 442 8.22 -9.11 14.53
N GLU A 443 8.88 -10.24 14.21
CA GLU A 443 8.64 -11.55 14.84
C GLU A 443 9.16 -11.59 16.28
N ILE A 444 10.40 -11.16 16.50
CA ILE A 444 11.04 -11.19 17.83
C ILE A 444 10.34 -10.23 18.80
N SER A 445 9.76 -9.14 18.29
CA SER A 445 8.92 -8.21 19.06
C SER A 445 7.46 -8.64 19.20
N MET A 446 7.07 -9.89 18.90
CA MET A 446 5.69 -10.35 19.14
C MET A 446 5.31 -10.19 20.62
N GLY A 447 4.19 -9.50 20.87
CA GLY A 447 3.73 -9.10 22.20
C GLY A 447 4.22 -7.72 22.65
N GLU A 448 5.33 -7.21 22.11
CA GLU A 448 5.84 -5.85 22.36
C GLU A 448 5.19 -4.85 21.38
N MET A 449 3.86 -4.72 21.48
CA MET A 449 2.97 -4.09 20.47
C MET A 449 3.47 -2.74 19.92
N VAL A 450 4.01 -1.87 20.77
CA VAL A 450 4.57 -0.56 20.37
C VAL A 450 5.67 -0.71 19.31
N VAL A 451 6.61 -1.63 19.55
CA VAL A 451 7.79 -1.81 18.71
C VAL A 451 7.42 -2.55 17.43
N GLN A 452 6.57 -3.57 17.55
CA GLN A 452 5.99 -4.28 16.43
C GLN A 452 5.22 -3.33 15.50
N THR A 453 4.42 -2.42 16.07
CA THR A 453 3.69 -1.39 15.30
C THR A 453 4.65 -0.45 14.57
N ASN A 454 5.74 0.01 15.18
CA ASN A 454 6.68 0.89 14.50
C ASN A 454 7.50 0.17 13.40
N LEU A 455 7.80 -1.12 13.57
CA LEU A 455 8.40 -1.97 12.53
C LEU A 455 7.44 -2.18 11.35
N VAL A 456 6.17 -2.51 11.59
CA VAL A 456 5.13 -2.64 10.55
C VAL A 456 4.83 -1.30 9.86
N ARG A 457 4.86 -0.18 10.60
CA ARG A 457 4.83 1.20 10.04
C ARG A 457 6.06 1.52 9.17
N THR A 458 7.16 0.80 9.31
CA THR A 458 8.35 0.93 8.44
C THR A 458 8.20 0.05 7.19
N LEU A 459 7.79 -1.20 7.38
CA LEU A 459 7.53 -2.17 6.31
C LEU A 459 6.42 -1.70 5.34
N SER A 460 5.41 -0.97 5.81
CA SER A 460 4.37 -0.39 4.95
C SER A 460 4.93 0.63 3.95
N ILE A 461 5.76 1.56 4.39
CA ILE A 461 6.44 2.52 3.49
C ILE A 461 7.35 1.79 2.48
N MET A 462 7.95 0.66 2.87
CA MET A 462 8.74 -0.16 1.94
C MET A 462 7.86 -0.95 0.95
N SER A 463 6.66 -1.36 1.35
CA SER A 463 5.67 -2.01 0.45
C SER A 463 5.02 -1.05 -0.56
N GLU A 464 5.35 0.25 -0.49
CA GLU A 464 4.96 1.27 -1.45
C GLU A 464 6.01 1.49 -2.56
N ASN A 465 7.19 0.84 -2.46
CA ASN A 465 8.14 0.73 -3.57
C ASN A 465 8.02 -0.67 -4.20
N GLU A 466 7.99 -0.75 -5.53
CA GLU A 466 7.70 -2.01 -6.24
C GLU A 466 8.76 -3.10 -6.00
N GLU A 467 10.05 -2.76 -6.11
CA GLU A 467 11.16 -3.71 -5.89
C GLU A 467 11.20 -4.21 -4.43
N CYS A 468 11.06 -3.29 -3.47
CA CYS A 468 10.95 -3.62 -2.05
C CYS A 468 9.72 -4.48 -1.74
N CYS A 469 8.59 -4.22 -2.40
CA CYS A 469 7.39 -5.06 -2.31
C CYS A 469 7.64 -6.48 -2.90
N GLY A 470 8.48 -6.59 -3.92
CA GLY A 470 8.95 -7.87 -4.47
C GLY A 470 9.79 -8.65 -3.47
N VAL A 471 10.74 -8.01 -2.78
CA VAL A 471 11.52 -8.65 -1.70
C VAL A 471 10.63 -9.01 -0.51
N LEU A 472 9.64 -8.18 -0.16
CA LEU A 472 8.63 -8.49 0.87
C LEU A 472 7.74 -9.69 0.52
N SER A 473 7.56 -10.01 -0.77
CA SER A 473 6.68 -11.10 -1.23
C SER A 473 7.12 -12.48 -0.71
N GLU A 474 8.43 -12.72 -0.61
CA GLU A 474 9.02 -13.94 -0.04
C GLU A 474 8.82 -14.06 1.49
N TYR A 475 8.45 -12.96 2.16
CA TYR A 475 8.14 -12.92 3.58
C TYR A 475 6.64 -12.88 3.88
N SER A 476 5.78 -12.97 2.85
CA SER A 476 4.32 -12.86 2.95
C SER A 476 3.70 -13.76 4.04
N SER A 477 3.98 -15.07 4.04
CA SER A 477 3.46 -16.00 5.07
C SER A 477 3.92 -15.61 6.49
N ARG A 478 5.14 -15.10 6.64
CA ARG A 478 5.71 -14.68 7.94
C ARG A 478 5.07 -13.38 8.43
N LEU A 479 4.78 -12.45 7.53
CA LEU A 479 3.99 -11.25 7.79
C LEU A 479 2.55 -11.62 8.20
N GLY A 480 1.93 -12.62 7.56
CA GLY A 480 0.61 -13.13 7.96
C GLY A 480 0.55 -13.66 9.40
N ILE A 481 1.61 -14.33 9.87
CA ILE A 481 1.71 -14.80 11.26
C ILE A 481 1.72 -13.63 12.27
N LEU A 482 2.14 -12.41 11.88
CA LEU A 482 2.12 -11.23 12.75
C LEU A 482 0.71 -10.67 13.03
N LEU A 483 -0.34 -11.18 12.37
CA LEU A 483 -1.74 -10.93 12.76
C LEU A 483 -2.06 -11.53 14.14
N GLY A 484 -1.31 -12.57 14.53
CA GLY A 484 -1.37 -13.21 15.84
C GLY A 484 -2.60 -14.08 16.07
N PRO A 485 -2.53 -15.03 17.03
CA PRO A 485 -3.70 -15.79 17.45
C PRO A 485 -4.67 -14.88 18.20
N ILE A 486 -5.97 -15.14 18.05
CA ILE A 486 -7.01 -14.43 18.81
C ILE A 486 -6.98 -14.86 20.29
N GLY A 487 -6.27 -14.08 21.09
CA GLY A 487 -6.67 -13.86 22.48
C GLY A 487 -8.07 -13.23 22.50
N LYS A 488 -8.87 -13.54 23.53
CA LYS A 488 -10.23 -12.99 23.64
C LYS A 488 -10.15 -11.46 23.67
N GLU A 489 -10.59 -10.87 22.56
CA GLU A 489 -10.48 -9.46 22.19
C GLU A 489 -9.06 -8.99 21.84
N TYR A 490 -8.87 -8.52 20.60
CA TYR A 490 -7.76 -7.64 20.25
C TYR A 490 -7.88 -6.33 21.05
N PRO A 491 -6.82 -5.89 21.76
CA PRO A 491 -6.79 -4.56 22.38
C PRO A 491 -6.87 -3.47 21.29
N GLU A 492 -7.56 -2.37 21.56
CA GLU A 492 -7.67 -1.25 20.59
C GLU A 492 -6.28 -0.73 20.16
N LYS A 493 -5.31 -0.71 21.09
CA LYS A 493 -3.89 -0.40 20.83
C LYS A 493 -3.20 -1.30 19.77
N SER A 494 -3.86 -2.34 19.24
CA SER A 494 -3.36 -3.18 18.14
C SER A 494 -3.92 -2.82 16.75
N MET A 495 -5.02 -2.06 16.64
CA MET A 495 -5.68 -1.80 15.36
C MET A 495 -4.75 -1.09 14.38
N GLY A 496 -4.04 -0.04 14.83
CA GLY A 496 -3.05 0.67 14.01
C GLY A 496 -1.87 -0.17 13.49
N MET A 497 -1.61 -1.34 14.09
CA MET A 497 -0.70 -2.36 13.53
C MET A 497 -1.40 -3.18 12.46
N LEU A 498 -2.59 -3.71 12.76
CA LEU A 498 -3.36 -4.58 11.87
C LEU A 498 -3.73 -3.88 10.56
N VAL A 499 -4.10 -2.59 10.58
CA VAL A 499 -4.35 -1.78 9.37
C VAL A 499 -3.10 -1.74 8.48
N ARG A 500 -1.93 -1.50 9.07
CA ARG A 500 -0.66 -1.38 8.33
C ARG A 500 -0.13 -2.73 7.85
N LEU A 501 -0.39 -3.80 8.59
CA LEU A 501 -0.05 -5.16 8.18
C LEU A 501 -0.96 -5.64 7.03
N GLY A 502 -2.27 -5.39 7.13
CA GLY A 502 -3.24 -5.63 6.04
C GLY A 502 -2.93 -4.80 4.79
N TYR A 503 -2.42 -3.57 4.95
CA TYR A 503 -1.92 -2.76 3.83
C TYR A 503 -0.68 -3.37 3.15
N VAL A 504 0.34 -3.77 3.92
CA VAL A 504 1.54 -4.47 3.40
C VAL A 504 1.15 -5.73 2.63
N LEU A 505 0.33 -6.59 3.25
CA LEU A 505 -0.16 -7.82 2.63
C LEU A 505 -1.02 -7.52 1.39
N GLY A 506 -1.86 -6.47 1.43
CA GLY A 506 -2.70 -6.05 0.33
C GLY A 506 -1.89 -5.62 -0.90
N ASN A 507 -0.78 -4.89 -0.71
CA ASN A 507 0.15 -4.50 -1.78
C ASN A 507 0.91 -5.70 -2.34
N ILE A 508 1.44 -6.57 -1.47
CA ILE A 508 2.12 -7.82 -1.88
C ILE A 508 1.18 -8.67 -2.75
N MET A 509 -0.03 -8.94 -2.27
CA MET A 509 -1.00 -9.79 -2.96
C MET A 509 -1.61 -9.12 -4.19
N ALA A 510 -1.54 -7.79 -4.34
CA ALA A 510 -1.88 -7.11 -5.58
C ALA A 510 -0.86 -7.46 -6.68
N SER A 511 0.43 -7.17 -6.45
CA SER A 511 1.45 -7.23 -7.49
C SER A 511 2.04 -8.62 -7.70
N TYR A 512 2.17 -9.45 -6.66
CA TYR A 512 2.95 -10.68 -6.69
C TYR A 512 2.05 -11.92 -6.60
N ASP A 513 1.70 -12.50 -7.75
CA ASP A 513 1.02 -13.81 -7.80
C ASP A 513 1.86 -14.90 -7.13
N SER A 514 3.19 -14.77 -7.24
CA SER A 514 4.20 -15.55 -6.54
C SER A 514 4.13 -15.48 -5.01
N ALA A 515 3.34 -14.58 -4.39
CA ALA A 515 3.09 -14.58 -2.95
C ALA A 515 1.80 -15.33 -2.56
N ARG A 516 0.82 -15.39 -3.48
CA ARG A 516 -0.53 -15.93 -3.24
C ARG A 516 -0.49 -17.44 -3.11
N CYS A 517 0.00 -18.11 -4.16
CA CYS A 517 0.07 -19.57 -4.27
C CYS A 517 1.50 -20.05 -4.52
N GLN A 518 1.75 -21.31 -4.15
CA GLN A 518 2.99 -21.98 -4.46
C GLN A 518 2.93 -22.57 -5.87
N VAL A 519 3.33 -21.78 -6.87
CA VAL A 519 3.51 -22.28 -8.24
C VAL A 519 4.46 -23.48 -8.22
N TRP A 520 3.94 -24.65 -8.59
CA TRP A 520 4.74 -25.87 -8.74
C TRP A 520 5.52 -25.79 -10.05
N ILE A 521 6.65 -25.07 -10.04
CA ILE A 521 7.59 -25.06 -11.16
C ILE A 521 8.32 -26.41 -11.19
N LEU A 522 7.62 -27.43 -11.69
CA LEU A 522 8.20 -28.67 -12.17
C LEU A 522 8.81 -28.43 -13.56
N MET A 523 9.71 -27.45 -13.66
CA MET A 523 10.66 -27.42 -14.78
C MET A 523 11.55 -28.64 -14.65
N ASN A 524 11.56 -29.46 -15.70
CA ASN A 524 12.45 -30.61 -15.83
C ASN A 524 13.89 -30.18 -15.58
N LEU A 525 14.45 -30.60 -14.43
CA LEU A 525 15.88 -30.51 -14.14
C LEU A 525 16.38 -31.88 -13.68
N THR A 526 16.79 -32.67 -14.68
CA THR A 526 18.06 -33.39 -14.55
C THR A 526 19.15 -32.42 -14.09
N GLU A 527 20.09 -32.92 -13.27
CA GLU A 527 21.24 -32.17 -12.74
C GLU A 527 20.97 -31.17 -11.58
N MET A 528 20.64 -31.73 -10.42
CA MET A 528 21.60 -31.77 -9.30
C MET A 528 22.40 -30.48 -8.96
N SER A 529 21.78 -29.30 -8.81
CA SER A 529 22.34 -28.22 -7.95
C SER A 529 21.38 -27.07 -7.59
N ARG A 530 20.57 -27.26 -6.53
CA ARG A 530 20.19 -26.22 -5.54
C ARG A 530 19.33 -26.79 -4.40
N SER A 531 19.26 -26.06 -3.30
CA SER A 531 18.53 -26.44 -2.08
C SER A 531 17.02 -26.35 -2.27
N ASN A 532 16.32 -27.49 -2.29
CA ASN A 532 14.87 -27.56 -2.40
C ASN A 532 14.15 -27.13 -1.11
N ILE A 533 14.21 -25.83 -0.78
CA ILE A 533 13.37 -25.24 0.27
C ILE A 533 11.97 -25.06 -0.32
N VAL A 534 11.06 -25.96 0.07
CA VAL A 534 9.63 -25.90 -0.25
C VAL A 534 9.01 -24.73 0.53
N SER A 535 9.03 -23.53 -0.06
CA SER A 535 8.46 -22.33 0.57
C SER A 535 6.94 -22.39 0.56
N PHE A 536 6.35 -22.64 1.73
CA PHE A 536 4.89 -22.62 1.94
C PHE A 536 4.38 -21.17 1.90
N LYS A 537 3.94 -20.77 0.71
CA LYS A 537 3.42 -19.43 0.39
C LYS A 537 2.05 -19.19 1.03
N PHE A 538 1.55 -17.96 1.02
CA PHE A 538 0.56 -17.50 2.02
C PHE A 538 -0.67 -18.40 2.13
N PHE A 539 -1.32 -18.77 1.02
CA PHE A 539 -2.51 -19.65 1.04
C PHE A 539 -2.23 -21.05 1.61
N ASN A 540 -1.02 -21.57 1.42
CA ASN A 540 -0.57 -22.88 1.90
C ASN A 540 0.03 -22.83 3.33
N ASN A 541 0.01 -21.67 3.98
CA ASN A 541 0.44 -21.52 5.37
C ASN A 541 -0.80 -21.44 6.29
N ASP A 542 -1.22 -22.58 6.84
CA ASP A 542 -2.44 -22.65 7.64
C ASP A 542 -2.43 -21.74 8.88
N VAL A 543 -1.27 -21.40 9.46
CA VAL A 543 -1.20 -20.48 10.61
C VAL A 543 -1.49 -19.04 10.16
N ALA A 544 -0.86 -18.58 9.09
CA ALA A 544 -1.13 -17.26 8.51
C ALA A 544 -2.59 -17.15 8.02
N MET A 545 -3.15 -18.23 7.47
CA MET A 545 -4.53 -18.25 7.01
C MET A 545 -5.57 -18.34 8.14
N ASP A 546 -5.31 -19.14 9.17
CA ASP A 546 -6.17 -19.23 10.36
C ASP A 546 -6.22 -17.88 11.10
N TYR A 547 -5.08 -17.19 11.22
CA TYR A 547 -5.04 -15.86 11.80
C TYR A 547 -5.77 -14.85 10.91
N LEU A 548 -5.52 -14.80 9.59
CA LEU A 548 -6.23 -13.89 8.67
C LEU A 548 -7.76 -14.04 8.74
N LEU A 549 -8.27 -15.28 8.70
CA LEU A 549 -9.71 -15.54 8.77
C LEU A 549 -10.26 -15.25 10.16
N SER A 550 -9.54 -15.61 11.23
CA SER A 550 -9.95 -15.32 12.60
C SER A 550 -10.02 -13.83 12.89
N THR A 551 -8.98 -13.05 12.52
CA THR A 551 -8.96 -11.58 12.70
C THR A 551 -10.15 -10.96 11.98
N LEU A 552 -10.41 -11.39 10.74
CA LEU A 552 -11.54 -10.89 9.96
C LEU A 552 -12.89 -11.28 10.57
N GLU A 553 -13.06 -12.50 11.08
CA GLU A 553 -14.28 -12.95 11.79
C GLU A 553 -14.52 -12.16 13.10
N SER A 554 -13.46 -11.81 13.82
CA SER A 554 -13.56 -10.96 15.02
C SER A 554 -13.94 -9.52 14.67
N CYS A 555 -13.38 -8.97 13.59
CA CYS A 555 -13.68 -7.63 13.11
C CYS A 555 -15.09 -7.52 12.50
N SER A 556 -15.55 -8.51 11.72
CA SER A 556 -16.90 -8.52 11.11
C SER A 556 -18.01 -8.56 12.16
N ASN A 557 -17.77 -9.21 13.30
CA ASN A 557 -18.73 -9.25 14.40
C ASN A 557 -18.73 -7.97 15.27
N LYS A 558 -17.64 -7.20 15.29
CA LYS A 558 -17.50 -5.98 16.13
C LYS A 558 -17.81 -4.67 15.41
N SER A 559 -17.45 -4.57 14.12
CA SER A 559 -17.54 -3.33 13.32
C SER A 559 -18.94 -2.69 13.34
N PHE A 560 -19.97 -3.47 13.03
CA PHE A 560 -21.36 -2.97 12.92
C PHE A 560 -22.04 -2.65 14.26
N LEU A 561 -21.52 -3.18 15.39
CA LEU A 561 -22.09 -2.91 16.71
C LEU A 561 -21.67 -1.54 17.25
N ASN A 562 -20.44 -1.09 16.94
CA ASN A 562 -19.82 0.07 17.61
C ASN A 562 -19.45 1.23 16.67
N GLN A 563 -19.52 1.07 15.34
CA GLN A 563 -19.05 2.07 14.35
C GLN A 563 -17.60 2.56 14.57
N ASN A 564 -16.74 1.78 15.23
CA ASN A 564 -15.34 2.16 15.42
C ASN A 564 -14.60 2.12 14.08
N GLY A 565 -14.20 3.31 13.59
CA GLY A 565 -13.50 3.50 12.32
C GLY A 565 -12.21 2.69 12.20
N GLU A 566 -11.46 2.48 13.28
CA GLU A 566 -10.25 1.65 13.24
C GLU A 566 -10.56 0.18 12.95
N VAL A 567 -11.68 -0.33 13.47
CA VAL A 567 -12.13 -1.71 13.22
C VAL A 567 -12.64 -1.84 11.78
N LEU A 568 -13.31 -0.81 11.25
CA LEU A 568 -13.67 -0.76 9.83
C LEU A 568 -12.41 -0.77 8.96
N ASP A 569 -11.42 0.07 9.23
CA ASP A 569 -10.16 0.12 8.47
C ASP A 569 -9.43 -1.23 8.45
N VAL A 570 -9.32 -1.92 9.60
CA VAL A 570 -8.76 -3.28 9.67
C VAL A 570 -9.57 -4.23 8.80
N THR A 571 -10.91 -4.22 8.94
CA THR A 571 -11.81 -5.08 8.14
C THR A 571 -11.59 -4.85 6.65
N ILE A 572 -11.61 -3.60 6.21
CA ILE A 572 -11.42 -3.20 4.82
C ILE A 572 -10.07 -3.72 4.30
N LYS A 573 -8.97 -3.48 5.02
CA LYS A 573 -7.63 -3.84 4.51
C LYS A 573 -7.44 -5.37 4.49
N LEU A 574 -8.05 -6.12 5.42
CA LEU A 574 -8.02 -7.60 5.40
C LEU A 574 -8.95 -8.21 4.32
N VAL A 575 -10.14 -7.67 4.08
CA VAL A 575 -11.00 -8.07 2.94
C VAL A 575 -10.27 -7.84 1.62
N ARG A 576 -9.52 -6.75 1.50
CA ARG A 576 -8.68 -6.46 0.32
C ARG A 576 -7.53 -7.45 0.14
N VAL A 577 -6.95 -8.01 1.21
CA VAL A 577 -6.01 -9.14 1.11
C VAL A 577 -6.70 -10.36 0.49
N ILE A 578 -7.88 -10.73 0.97
CA ILE A 578 -8.67 -11.84 0.41
C ILE A 578 -9.00 -11.58 -1.07
N ALA A 579 -9.47 -10.38 -1.43
CA ALA A 579 -9.80 -10.03 -2.81
C ALA A 579 -8.58 -10.16 -3.74
N ASN A 580 -7.44 -9.58 -3.36
CA ASN A 580 -6.22 -9.60 -4.16
C ASN A 580 -5.58 -11.00 -4.23
N MET A 581 -5.67 -11.81 -3.18
CA MET A 581 -5.29 -13.23 -3.21
C MET A 581 -6.19 -14.05 -4.15
N SER A 582 -7.49 -13.76 -4.14
CA SER A 582 -8.50 -14.44 -4.97
C SER A 582 -8.38 -14.13 -6.46
N VAL A 583 -7.45 -13.29 -6.90
CA VAL A 583 -7.14 -13.11 -8.33
C VAL A 583 -6.46 -14.36 -8.91
N ASN A 584 -5.70 -15.11 -8.11
CA ASN A 584 -5.13 -16.40 -8.50
C ASN A 584 -6.21 -17.50 -8.54
N ASN A 585 -6.13 -18.42 -9.51
CA ASN A 585 -7.16 -19.43 -9.75
C ASN A 585 -7.20 -20.56 -8.72
N GLU A 586 -6.04 -21.07 -8.30
CA GLU A 586 -5.96 -22.12 -7.27
C GLU A 586 -6.44 -21.58 -5.92
N VAL A 587 -6.04 -20.35 -5.58
CA VAL A 587 -6.42 -19.66 -4.33
C VAL A 587 -7.89 -19.23 -4.35
N GLY A 588 -8.39 -18.67 -5.45
CA GLY A 588 -9.79 -18.26 -5.58
C GLY A 588 -10.77 -19.44 -5.54
N TYR A 589 -10.43 -20.57 -6.14
CA TYR A 589 -11.17 -21.83 -5.97
C TYR A 589 -11.07 -22.33 -4.53
N GLY A 590 -9.85 -22.46 -4.00
CA GLY A 590 -9.58 -22.99 -2.66
C GLY A 590 -10.19 -22.16 -1.51
N PHE A 591 -10.34 -20.85 -1.68
CA PHE A 591 -11.07 -20.00 -0.73
C PHE A 591 -12.58 -20.20 -0.78
N GLY A 592 -13.16 -20.48 -1.96
CA GLY A 592 -14.59 -20.74 -2.09
C GLY A 592 -15.09 -21.89 -1.21
N ILE A 593 -14.22 -22.90 -1.03
CA ILE A 593 -14.48 -24.08 -0.21
C ILE A 593 -13.90 -23.99 1.23
N ARG A 594 -13.04 -23.01 1.56
CA ARG A 594 -12.45 -22.88 2.90
C ARG A 594 -13.52 -22.41 3.91
N LYS A 595 -13.45 -22.95 5.13
CA LYS A 595 -14.39 -22.68 6.23
C LYS A 595 -14.40 -21.19 6.64
N SER A 596 -15.50 -20.76 7.24
CA SER A 596 -15.81 -19.40 7.75
C SER A 596 -15.92 -18.29 6.71
N LEU A 597 -15.11 -18.28 5.63
CA LEU A 597 -15.05 -17.14 4.71
C LEU A 597 -16.40 -16.75 4.09
N GLY A 598 -17.25 -17.71 3.73
CA GLY A 598 -18.58 -17.41 3.19
C GLY A 598 -19.50 -16.76 4.20
N SER A 599 -19.50 -17.24 5.44
CA SER A 599 -20.27 -16.65 6.54
C SER A 599 -19.73 -15.27 6.93
N ILE A 600 -18.40 -15.05 6.91
CA ILE A 600 -17.78 -13.75 7.17
C ILE A 600 -18.23 -12.73 6.13
N LEU A 601 -18.10 -13.02 4.83
CA LEU A 601 -18.50 -12.11 3.75
C LEU A 601 -20.01 -11.84 3.75
N LEU A 602 -20.83 -12.84 4.09
CA LEU A 602 -22.27 -12.67 4.28
C LEU A 602 -22.59 -11.74 5.46
N THR A 603 -21.95 -11.93 6.62
CA THR A 603 -22.12 -11.04 7.79
C THR A 603 -21.69 -9.61 7.47
N LEU A 604 -20.62 -9.41 6.71
CA LEU A 604 -20.20 -8.08 6.25
C LEU A 604 -21.24 -7.42 5.35
N LEU A 605 -21.74 -8.15 4.35
CA LEU A 605 -22.71 -7.64 3.39
C LEU A 605 -24.08 -7.33 4.03
N LEU A 606 -24.56 -8.21 4.91
CA LEU A 606 -25.78 -7.98 5.70
C LEU A 606 -25.60 -6.81 6.69
N GLY A 607 -24.42 -6.71 7.33
CA GLY A 607 -24.06 -5.62 8.24
C GLY A 607 -24.17 -4.25 7.57
N VAL A 608 -23.60 -4.09 6.36
CA VAL A 608 -23.72 -2.84 5.59
C VAL A 608 -25.15 -2.62 5.08
N ASN A 609 -25.84 -3.65 4.55
CA ASN A 609 -27.20 -3.51 4.02
C ASN A 609 -28.25 -3.07 5.05
N ASN A 610 -27.98 -3.21 6.36
CA ASN A 610 -28.86 -2.70 7.41
C ASN A 610 -28.90 -1.16 7.50
N PHE A 611 -27.92 -0.45 6.94
CA PHE A 611 -27.84 1.01 6.95
C PHE A 611 -28.75 1.64 5.87
N LYS A 612 -30.03 1.81 6.23
CA LYS A 612 -31.09 2.39 5.35
C LYS A 612 -30.97 3.89 5.10
N LEU A 613 -30.05 4.58 5.78
CA LEU A 613 -29.73 5.98 5.58
C LEU A 613 -28.28 6.07 5.11
N LYS A 614 -28.02 7.00 4.17
CA LYS A 614 -26.76 7.21 3.43
C LYS A 614 -25.50 6.67 4.16
N LEU A 615 -24.83 5.70 3.53
CA LEU A 615 -23.58 5.12 4.01
C LEU A 615 -22.50 6.20 4.24
N SER A 616 -21.62 5.94 5.20
CA SER A 616 -20.36 6.68 5.34
C SER A 616 -19.34 6.21 4.30
N ALA A 617 -18.29 6.99 4.06
CA ALA A 617 -17.27 6.66 3.06
C ALA A 617 -16.51 5.37 3.40
N GLU A 618 -16.32 5.09 4.68
CA GLU A 618 -15.66 3.90 5.21
C GLU A 618 -16.55 2.65 5.02
N LEU A 619 -17.87 2.79 5.22
CA LEU A 619 -18.83 1.73 4.92
C LEU A 619 -18.95 1.47 3.41
N GLU A 620 -18.75 2.48 2.57
CA GLU A 620 -18.69 2.31 1.11
C GLU A 620 -17.36 1.66 0.65
N GLU A 621 -16.18 2.02 1.19
CA GLU A 621 -14.92 1.27 0.91
C GLU A 621 -15.05 -0.19 1.37
N LEU A 622 -15.68 -0.45 2.53
CA LEU A 622 -15.94 -1.81 3.02
C LEU A 622 -16.89 -2.59 2.10
N LEU A 623 -17.97 -1.95 1.62
CA LEU A 623 -18.91 -2.57 0.69
C LEU A 623 -18.22 -2.94 -0.62
N LEU A 624 -17.51 -1.99 -1.24
CA LEU A 624 -16.82 -2.20 -2.51
C LEU A 624 -15.68 -3.23 -2.38
N ALA A 625 -14.93 -3.24 -1.26
CA ALA A 625 -13.95 -4.28 -0.98
C ALA A 625 -14.60 -5.67 -0.84
N THR A 626 -15.74 -5.77 -0.16
CA THR A 626 -16.49 -7.02 0.04
C THR A 626 -17.06 -7.54 -1.27
N LEU A 627 -17.61 -6.65 -2.10
CA LEU A 627 -18.11 -6.99 -3.44
C LEU A 627 -16.97 -7.43 -4.37
N GLY A 628 -15.82 -6.75 -4.36
CA GLY A 628 -14.64 -7.16 -5.14
C GLY A 628 -14.07 -8.52 -4.73
N ALA A 629 -14.07 -8.83 -3.42
CA ALA A 629 -13.74 -10.17 -2.93
C ALA A 629 -14.75 -11.21 -3.47
N LEU A 630 -16.05 -10.93 -3.39
CA LEU A 630 -17.09 -11.81 -3.91
C LEU A 630 -17.04 -11.97 -5.43
N HIS A 631 -16.66 -10.95 -6.20
CA HIS A 631 -16.48 -11.02 -7.65
C HIS A 631 -15.38 -12.03 -7.99
N ASN A 632 -14.19 -11.84 -7.40
CA ASN A 632 -13.05 -12.72 -7.65
C ASN A 632 -13.34 -14.17 -7.21
N LEU A 633 -13.97 -14.39 -6.06
CA LEU A 633 -14.33 -15.72 -5.55
C LEU A 633 -15.41 -16.41 -6.41
N SER A 634 -16.48 -15.69 -6.78
CA SER A 634 -17.61 -16.22 -7.57
C SER A 634 -17.22 -16.58 -9.01
N PHE A 635 -16.12 -16.04 -9.53
CA PHE A 635 -15.62 -16.41 -10.86
C PHE A 635 -15.32 -17.91 -10.97
N TYR A 636 -14.63 -18.47 -9.96
CA TYR A 636 -14.07 -19.83 -9.95
C TYR A 636 -15.00 -20.94 -9.47
N GLN A 637 -16.11 -20.61 -8.80
CA GLN A 637 -16.97 -21.66 -8.26
C GLN A 637 -17.70 -22.37 -9.41
N ASP A 638 -17.32 -23.62 -9.69
CA ASP A 638 -18.06 -24.51 -10.58
C ASP A 638 -19.14 -25.23 -9.77
N LEU A 639 -20.38 -24.82 -10.01
CA LEU A 639 -21.50 -25.04 -9.10
C LEU A 639 -22.19 -26.37 -9.39
N ALA A 640 -21.45 -27.46 -9.21
CA ALA A 640 -21.98 -28.81 -9.14
C ALA A 640 -22.93 -28.95 -7.93
N GLU A 641 -24.10 -29.53 -8.15
CA GLU A 641 -25.26 -29.47 -7.24
C GLU A 641 -25.14 -30.33 -5.95
N ASP A 642 -23.97 -30.92 -5.69
CA ASP A 642 -23.72 -31.82 -4.55
C ASP A 642 -23.34 -31.05 -3.27
N ASP A 643 -24.32 -30.32 -2.75
CA ASP A 643 -24.31 -29.40 -1.60
C ASP A 643 -23.60 -29.98 -0.34
N ASN A 644 -23.65 -31.31 -0.16
CA ASN A 644 -23.20 -32.00 1.05
C ASN A 644 -21.67 -32.09 1.21
N ARG A 645 -20.87 -31.71 0.20
CA ARG A 645 -19.39 -31.83 0.27
C ARG A 645 -18.69 -30.65 0.93
N TYR A 646 -19.35 -29.50 1.08
CA TYR A 646 -18.70 -28.25 1.46
C TYR A 646 -18.94 -27.86 2.93
N PRO A 647 -18.00 -27.19 3.61
CA PRO A 647 -18.23 -26.68 4.96
C PRO A 647 -19.40 -25.69 5.01
N VAL A 648 -20.27 -25.80 6.01
CA VAL A 648 -21.50 -24.99 6.18
C VAL A 648 -21.27 -23.47 6.29
N SER A 649 -20.02 -23.02 6.50
CA SER A 649 -19.60 -21.62 6.50
C SER A 649 -18.64 -21.23 5.36
N SER A 650 -18.44 -22.12 4.38
CA SER A 650 -17.74 -21.82 3.13
C SER A 650 -18.55 -20.89 2.22
N MET A 651 -17.92 -20.31 1.20
CA MET A 651 -18.62 -19.47 0.21
C MET A 651 -19.61 -20.32 -0.60
N ALA A 652 -19.19 -21.51 -1.06
CA ALA A 652 -20.04 -22.44 -1.81
C ALA A 652 -21.35 -22.77 -1.08
N ALA A 653 -21.30 -23.08 0.22
CA ALA A 653 -22.49 -23.35 1.03
C ALA A 653 -23.39 -22.12 1.29
N ARG A 654 -22.94 -20.91 0.96
CA ARG A 654 -23.60 -19.62 1.26
C ARG A 654 -24.06 -18.84 0.03
N LEU A 655 -23.94 -19.42 -1.17
CA LEU A 655 -24.34 -18.78 -2.43
C LEU A 655 -25.81 -18.34 -2.46
N SER A 656 -26.73 -19.13 -1.89
CA SER A 656 -28.15 -18.75 -1.74
C SER A 656 -28.29 -17.48 -0.88
N ASP A 657 -27.79 -17.52 0.36
CA ASP A 657 -27.87 -16.39 1.31
C ASP A 657 -27.22 -15.11 0.72
N LEU A 658 -26.05 -15.26 0.11
CA LEU A 658 -25.32 -14.19 -0.55
C LEU A 658 -26.12 -13.60 -1.72
N SER A 659 -26.84 -14.41 -2.51
CA SER A 659 -27.65 -13.89 -3.63
C SER A 659 -28.81 -13.01 -3.16
N VAL A 660 -29.43 -13.35 -2.02
CA VAL A 660 -30.50 -12.54 -1.40
C VAL A 660 -29.93 -11.25 -0.80
N ALA A 661 -28.76 -11.32 -0.16
CA ALA A 661 -28.06 -10.13 0.35
C ALA A 661 -27.61 -9.18 -0.78
N LEU A 662 -27.09 -9.71 -1.90
CA LEU A 662 -26.72 -8.92 -3.09
C LEU A 662 -27.94 -8.28 -3.75
N CYS A 663 -29.10 -8.95 -3.75
CA CYS A 663 -30.37 -8.35 -4.20
C CYS A 663 -30.71 -7.07 -3.41
N ALA A 664 -30.60 -7.12 -2.08
CA ALA A 664 -30.81 -5.95 -1.23
C ALA A 664 -29.79 -4.82 -1.52
N THR A 665 -28.51 -5.17 -1.76
CA THR A 665 -27.48 -4.20 -2.16
C THR A 665 -27.81 -3.51 -3.50
N ILE A 666 -28.36 -4.23 -4.49
CA ILE A 666 -28.80 -3.62 -5.76
C ILE A 666 -30.01 -2.70 -5.54
N VAL A 667 -30.88 -2.96 -4.56
CA VAL A 667 -31.99 -2.05 -4.23
C VAL A 667 -31.48 -0.74 -3.62
N SER A 668 -30.73 -0.79 -2.51
CA SER A 668 -30.42 0.40 -1.68
C SER A 668 -28.99 0.93 -1.73
N GLY A 669 -28.05 0.26 -2.41
CA GLY A 669 -26.65 0.69 -2.48
C GLY A 669 -26.39 1.89 -3.41
N PRO A 670 -25.20 2.52 -3.30
CA PRO A 670 -24.71 3.50 -4.28
C PRO A 670 -24.48 2.84 -5.65
N ILE A 671 -24.49 3.63 -6.72
CA ILE A 671 -24.45 3.13 -8.12
C ILE A 671 -23.23 2.21 -8.39
N SER A 672 -22.08 2.58 -7.85
CA SER A 672 -20.83 1.80 -7.77
C SER A 672 -21.05 0.38 -7.25
N ALA A 673 -21.69 0.26 -6.08
CA ALA A 673 -22.01 -1.01 -5.45
C ALA A 673 -23.13 -1.78 -6.15
N LYS A 674 -24.09 -1.10 -6.80
CA LYS A 674 -25.14 -1.74 -7.61
C LYS A 674 -24.53 -2.45 -8.83
N ALA A 675 -23.65 -1.77 -9.57
CA ALA A 675 -22.97 -2.33 -10.74
C ALA A 675 -22.10 -3.53 -10.34
N GLU A 676 -21.31 -3.39 -9.28
CA GLU A 676 -20.42 -4.45 -8.82
C GLU A 676 -21.19 -5.66 -8.23
N ALA A 677 -22.22 -5.44 -7.41
CA ALA A 677 -23.10 -6.52 -6.93
C ALA A 677 -23.81 -7.24 -8.08
N SER A 678 -24.12 -6.53 -9.17
CA SER A 678 -24.69 -7.13 -10.38
C SER A 678 -23.67 -8.01 -11.12
N ARG A 679 -22.38 -7.65 -11.14
CA ARG A 679 -21.31 -8.52 -11.68
C ARG A 679 -21.11 -9.79 -10.84
N VAL A 680 -21.13 -9.67 -9.51
CA VAL A 680 -21.10 -10.82 -8.60
C VAL A 680 -22.28 -11.76 -8.87
N LEU A 681 -23.50 -11.23 -8.99
CA LEU A 681 -24.69 -12.02 -9.33
C LEU A 681 -24.63 -12.61 -10.74
N GLY A 682 -24.07 -11.91 -11.73
CA GLY A 682 -23.81 -12.46 -13.08
C GLY A 682 -22.88 -13.67 -13.07
N ASN A 683 -21.94 -13.75 -12.11
CA ASN A 683 -21.11 -14.94 -11.90
C ASN A 683 -21.86 -16.06 -11.17
N MET A 684 -22.64 -15.74 -10.13
CA MET A 684 -23.32 -16.74 -9.30
C MET A 684 -24.58 -17.33 -9.95
N THR A 685 -25.32 -16.55 -10.75
CA THR A 685 -26.56 -16.98 -11.44
C THR A 685 -26.34 -18.01 -12.55
N ARG A 686 -25.09 -18.39 -12.84
CA ARG A 686 -24.80 -19.58 -13.66
C ARG A 686 -25.37 -20.88 -13.04
N CYS A 687 -25.68 -20.90 -11.74
CA CYS A 687 -26.29 -22.01 -11.00
C CYS A 687 -27.81 -21.88 -10.85
N SER A 688 -28.52 -22.98 -11.15
CA SER A 688 -29.93 -23.24 -10.89
C SER A 688 -30.41 -22.75 -9.51
N LYS A 689 -29.82 -23.28 -8.43
CA LYS A 689 -30.15 -22.95 -7.03
C LYS A 689 -30.04 -21.46 -6.73
N VAL A 690 -29.04 -20.76 -7.29
CA VAL A 690 -28.87 -19.30 -7.12
C VAL A 690 -29.96 -18.52 -7.86
N ARG A 691 -30.26 -18.88 -9.12
CA ARG A 691 -31.33 -18.22 -9.89
C ARG A 691 -32.68 -18.34 -9.19
N GLN A 692 -32.97 -19.51 -8.62
CA GLN A 692 -34.16 -19.74 -7.81
C GLN A 692 -34.26 -18.76 -6.63
N HIS A 693 -33.29 -18.79 -5.70
CA HIS A 693 -33.35 -17.98 -4.47
C HIS A 693 -33.33 -16.47 -4.78
N PHE A 694 -32.57 -16.04 -5.79
CA PHE A 694 -32.54 -14.66 -6.25
C PHE A 694 -33.90 -14.20 -6.79
N CYS A 695 -34.58 -15.02 -7.60
CA CYS A 695 -35.92 -14.71 -8.12
C CYS A 695 -37.01 -14.77 -7.04
N GLU A 696 -36.91 -15.69 -6.08
CA GLU A 696 -37.81 -15.77 -4.91
C GLU A 696 -37.70 -14.52 -4.02
N ALA A 697 -36.49 -13.96 -3.89
CA ALA A 697 -36.25 -12.65 -3.28
C ALA A 697 -36.66 -11.44 -4.16
N GLY A 698 -37.42 -11.67 -5.24
CA GLY A 698 -37.90 -10.62 -6.15
C GLY A 698 -36.86 -10.08 -7.14
N GLY A 699 -35.68 -10.71 -7.23
CA GLY A 699 -34.51 -10.20 -7.96
C GLY A 699 -34.76 -9.88 -9.44
N LEU A 700 -35.60 -10.65 -10.14
CA LEU A 700 -35.98 -10.36 -11.53
C LEU A 700 -36.59 -8.96 -11.69
N LYS A 701 -37.47 -8.55 -10.76
CA LYS A 701 -38.07 -7.20 -10.75
C LYS A 701 -37.04 -6.11 -10.45
N VAL A 702 -36.10 -6.39 -9.55
CA VAL A 702 -35.00 -5.47 -9.22
C VAL A 702 -34.10 -5.23 -10.44
N ILE A 703 -33.73 -6.29 -11.16
CA ILE A 703 -32.88 -6.20 -12.36
C ILE A 703 -33.59 -5.51 -13.52
N VAL A 704 -34.86 -5.83 -13.80
CA VAL A 704 -35.63 -5.11 -14.85
C VAL A 704 -35.80 -3.62 -14.50
N GLN A 705 -35.85 -3.26 -13.22
CA GLN A 705 -35.83 -1.85 -12.81
C GLN A 705 -34.46 -1.17 -13.08
N GLN A 706 -33.33 -1.88 -12.99
CA GLN A 706 -32.01 -1.28 -13.23
C GLN A 706 -31.74 -0.99 -14.72
N LEU A 707 -32.46 -1.62 -15.66
CA LEU A 707 -32.41 -1.29 -17.10
C LEU A 707 -32.77 0.16 -17.43
N ARG A 708 -33.41 0.87 -16.49
CA ARG A 708 -33.81 2.28 -16.62
C ARG A 708 -32.78 3.27 -16.05
N SER A 709 -31.53 2.84 -15.88
CA SER A 709 -30.46 3.67 -15.33
C SER A 709 -29.59 4.25 -16.44
N ASP A 710 -29.17 5.51 -16.28
CA ASP A 710 -28.21 6.16 -17.18
C ASP A 710 -26.79 5.56 -17.08
N ASP A 711 -26.54 4.72 -16.06
CA ASP A 711 -25.26 4.03 -15.84
C ASP A 711 -25.17 2.75 -16.71
N LEU A 712 -24.45 2.88 -17.83
CA LEU A 712 -24.27 1.77 -18.79
C LEU A 712 -23.51 0.57 -18.21
N GLU A 713 -22.71 0.73 -17.15
CA GLU A 713 -22.04 -0.41 -16.49
C GLU A 713 -23.02 -1.22 -15.65
N LEU A 714 -23.91 -0.56 -14.89
CA LEU A 714 -25.01 -1.20 -14.18
C LEU A 714 -25.96 -1.88 -15.15
N VAL A 715 -26.32 -1.23 -16.26
CA VAL A 715 -27.20 -1.81 -17.28
C VAL A 715 -26.55 -3.03 -17.93
N ALA A 716 -25.28 -2.98 -18.31
CA ALA A 716 -24.55 -4.13 -18.86
C ALA A 716 -24.47 -5.30 -17.88
N ALA A 717 -24.16 -5.04 -16.60
CA ALA A 717 -24.13 -6.08 -15.57
C ALA A 717 -25.54 -6.67 -15.29
N SER A 718 -26.58 -5.83 -15.36
CA SER A 718 -27.99 -6.26 -15.25
C SER A 718 -28.40 -7.16 -16.42
N CYS A 719 -28.04 -6.81 -17.65
CA CYS A 719 -28.24 -7.65 -18.83
C CYS A 719 -27.50 -8.99 -18.70
N GLY A 720 -26.28 -9.01 -18.11
CA GLY A 720 -25.53 -10.23 -17.84
C GLY A 720 -26.23 -11.20 -16.87
N ILE A 721 -27.01 -10.67 -15.92
CA ILE A 721 -27.90 -11.48 -15.09
C ILE A 721 -29.10 -11.98 -15.90
N LEU A 722 -29.70 -11.14 -16.74
CA LEU A 722 -30.85 -11.54 -17.58
C LEU A 722 -30.50 -12.66 -18.57
N VAL A 723 -29.30 -12.67 -19.16
CA VAL A 723 -28.79 -13.81 -19.98
C VAL A 723 -28.90 -15.13 -19.21
N ASN A 724 -28.56 -15.14 -17.91
CA ASN A 724 -28.69 -16.32 -17.06
C ASN A 724 -30.14 -16.63 -16.67
N LEU A 725 -30.92 -15.64 -16.23
CA LEU A 725 -32.29 -15.83 -15.75
C LEU A 725 -33.26 -16.28 -16.87
N LEU A 726 -33.09 -15.77 -18.09
CA LEU A 726 -33.98 -16.08 -19.22
C LEU A 726 -33.71 -17.47 -19.83
N GLY A 727 -32.60 -18.11 -19.42
CA GLY A 727 -32.34 -19.52 -19.68
C GLY A 727 -33.23 -20.48 -18.86
N ASP A 728 -33.93 -19.98 -17.83
CA ASP A 728 -35.05 -20.69 -17.18
C ASP A 728 -36.38 -20.25 -17.82
N TRP A 729 -37.02 -21.17 -18.55
CA TRP A 729 -38.28 -20.91 -19.26
C TRP A 729 -39.39 -20.35 -18.35
N GLU A 730 -39.44 -20.79 -17.09
CA GLU A 730 -40.38 -20.36 -16.05
C GLU A 730 -40.30 -18.84 -15.74
N ARG A 731 -39.17 -18.19 -16.03
CA ARG A 731 -38.95 -16.76 -15.73
C ARG A 731 -39.35 -15.84 -16.89
N ARG A 732 -39.57 -16.40 -18.09
CA ARG A 732 -39.86 -15.65 -19.32
C ARG A 732 -41.22 -14.93 -19.25
N SER A 733 -42.25 -15.56 -18.68
CA SER A 733 -43.57 -14.93 -18.46
C SER A 733 -43.48 -13.69 -17.57
N SER A 734 -42.90 -13.82 -16.37
CA SER A 734 -42.74 -12.70 -15.44
C SER A 734 -41.82 -11.60 -15.97
N PHE A 735 -40.83 -11.93 -16.80
CA PHE A 735 -40.02 -10.92 -17.51
C PHE A 735 -40.86 -10.08 -18.48
N ARG A 736 -41.79 -10.72 -19.21
CA ARG A 736 -42.75 -10.03 -20.08
C ARG A 736 -43.73 -9.16 -19.29
N GLU A 737 -44.28 -9.67 -18.18
CA GLU A 737 -45.20 -8.93 -17.30
C GLU A 737 -44.56 -7.66 -16.71
N LEU A 738 -43.23 -7.63 -16.59
CA LEU A 738 -42.44 -6.48 -16.15
C LEU A 738 -42.07 -5.51 -17.30
N ASN A 739 -42.61 -5.71 -18.50
CA ASN A 739 -42.26 -5.00 -19.74
C ASN A 739 -40.78 -5.12 -20.14
N GLY A 740 -40.14 -6.23 -19.77
CA GLY A 740 -38.72 -6.50 -20.01
C GLY A 740 -38.29 -6.49 -21.49
N PRO A 741 -39.05 -7.06 -22.45
CA PRO A 741 -38.67 -7.06 -23.86
C PRO A 741 -38.53 -5.66 -24.46
N SER A 742 -39.52 -4.78 -24.27
CA SER A 742 -39.44 -3.41 -24.78
C SER A 742 -38.33 -2.62 -24.06
N LEU A 743 -38.12 -2.82 -22.76
CA LEU A 743 -36.99 -2.18 -22.04
C LEU A 743 -35.61 -2.62 -22.58
N LEU A 744 -35.44 -3.88 -22.99
CA LEU A 744 -34.22 -4.31 -23.67
C LEU A 744 -34.10 -3.68 -25.07
N SER A 745 -35.22 -3.52 -25.78
CA SER A 745 -35.26 -2.83 -27.08
C SER A 745 -34.89 -1.34 -26.96
N ASP A 746 -35.41 -0.64 -25.94
CA ASP A 746 -35.08 0.76 -25.63
C ASP A 746 -33.57 0.92 -25.38
N VAL A 747 -32.98 0.04 -24.55
CA VAL A 747 -31.54 0.07 -24.26
C VAL A 747 -30.72 -0.31 -25.49
N LEU A 748 -31.17 -1.25 -26.32
CA LEU A 748 -30.49 -1.60 -27.57
C LEU A 748 -30.44 -0.41 -28.54
N GLN A 749 -31.55 0.31 -28.69
CA GLN A 749 -31.64 1.51 -29.54
C GLN A 749 -30.63 2.59 -29.12
N HIS A 750 -30.55 2.88 -27.82
CA HIS A 750 -29.72 3.98 -27.31
C HIS A 750 -28.25 3.57 -27.09
N GLY A 751 -28.00 2.28 -26.80
CA GLY A 751 -26.69 1.78 -26.37
C GLY A 751 -25.83 1.14 -27.46
N ALA A 752 -26.40 0.57 -28.53
CA ALA A 752 -25.64 -0.30 -29.43
C ALA A 752 -24.45 0.38 -30.13
N MET A 753 -24.72 1.50 -30.82
CA MET A 753 -23.72 2.34 -31.50
C MET A 753 -22.63 2.90 -30.57
N GLN A 754 -22.87 2.90 -29.25
CA GLN A 754 -21.95 3.41 -28.24
C GLN A 754 -21.16 2.28 -27.55
N ASN A 755 -21.67 1.04 -27.57
CA ASN A 755 -21.11 -0.09 -26.84
C ASN A 755 -21.58 -1.44 -27.44
N TRP A 756 -20.81 -1.97 -28.40
CA TRP A 756 -21.09 -3.28 -29.02
C TRP A 756 -21.11 -4.45 -28.03
N VAL A 757 -20.35 -4.36 -26.92
CA VAL A 757 -20.41 -5.39 -25.88
C VAL A 757 -21.81 -5.42 -25.26
N LEU A 758 -22.33 -4.26 -24.83
CA LEU A 758 -23.69 -4.13 -24.29
C LEU A 758 -24.75 -4.62 -25.29
N ALA A 759 -24.62 -4.24 -26.57
CA ALA A 759 -25.49 -4.73 -27.65
C ALA A 759 -25.51 -6.27 -27.70
N GLY A 760 -24.33 -6.90 -27.67
CA GLY A 760 -24.19 -8.35 -27.64
C GLY A 760 -24.85 -9.01 -26.41
N ILE A 761 -24.68 -8.45 -25.20
CA ILE A 761 -25.34 -9.01 -24.00
C ILE A 761 -26.87 -8.92 -24.13
N ILE A 762 -27.40 -7.82 -24.67
CA ILE A 762 -28.84 -7.64 -24.88
C ILE A 762 -29.36 -8.67 -25.89
N CYS A 763 -28.69 -8.84 -27.03
CA CYS A 763 -29.06 -9.85 -28.02
C CYS A 763 -29.04 -11.27 -27.45
N GLN A 764 -28.08 -11.61 -26.57
CA GLN A 764 -28.06 -12.92 -25.88
C GLN A 764 -29.23 -13.09 -24.90
N ALA A 765 -29.62 -12.03 -24.18
CA ALA A 765 -30.78 -12.06 -23.27
C ALA A 765 -32.09 -12.23 -24.05
N MET A 766 -32.24 -11.52 -25.18
CA MET A 766 -33.40 -11.61 -26.07
C MET A 766 -33.46 -12.97 -26.78
N TRP A 767 -32.34 -13.53 -27.22
CA TRP A 767 -32.29 -14.90 -27.73
C TRP A 767 -32.71 -15.90 -26.66
N ASN A 768 -32.16 -15.84 -25.44
CA ASN A 768 -32.54 -16.78 -24.37
C ASN A 768 -34.02 -16.64 -23.96
N TYR A 769 -34.64 -15.47 -24.14
CA TYR A 769 -36.10 -15.27 -24.02
C TYR A 769 -36.90 -15.92 -25.16
N LEU A 770 -36.43 -15.82 -26.40
CA LEU A 770 -37.18 -16.24 -27.61
C LEU A 770 -36.90 -17.65 -28.12
N ILE A 771 -35.77 -18.28 -27.73
CA ILE A 771 -35.24 -19.50 -28.37
C ILE A 771 -36.30 -20.60 -28.54
N ASP A 772 -37.02 -20.96 -27.47
CA ASP A 772 -38.05 -22.01 -27.50
C ASP A 772 -39.48 -21.47 -27.77
N SER A 773 -39.64 -20.17 -28.06
CA SER A 773 -40.98 -19.58 -28.25
C SER A 773 -41.61 -20.04 -29.59
N PRO A 774 -42.80 -20.66 -29.58
CA PRO A 774 -43.50 -21.04 -30.81
C PRO A 774 -44.18 -19.84 -31.50
N ASN A 775 -44.27 -18.68 -30.83
CA ASN A 775 -44.90 -17.47 -31.35
C ASN A 775 -44.15 -16.23 -30.84
N ILE A 776 -43.28 -15.66 -31.68
CA ILE A 776 -42.43 -14.51 -31.29
C ILE A 776 -43.23 -13.21 -31.26
N VAL A 777 -44.08 -12.95 -32.26
CA VAL A 777 -45.04 -11.83 -32.27
C VAL A 777 -45.90 -11.85 -31.00
N GLY A 778 -46.40 -13.03 -30.64
CA GLY A 778 -47.16 -13.26 -29.42
C GLY A 778 -46.36 -13.17 -28.12
N ALA A 779 -45.03 -13.05 -28.16
CA ALA A 779 -44.13 -12.93 -27.01
C ALA A 779 -43.48 -11.54 -26.87
N LEU A 780 -43.20 -10.84 -27.97
CA LEU A 780 -42.66 -9.48 -28.00
C LEU A 780 -43.78 -8.42 -28.05
N GLY A 781 -44.78 -8.63 -28.92
CA GLY A 781 -45.60 -7.55 -29.49
C GLY A 781 -45.29 -7.41 -30.99
N GLU A 782 -46.29 -7.06 -31.80
CA GLU A 782 -46.17 -6.95 -33.27
C GLU A 782 -45.21 -5.82 -33.64
N ASN A 783 -45.49 -4.60 -33.14
CA ASN A 783 -44.64 -3.42 -33.30
C ASN A 783 -43.20 -3.68 -32.82
N GLU A 784 -43.03 -4.25 -31.62
CA GLU A 784 -41.72 -4.59 -31.07
C GLU A 784 -40.97 -5.61 -31.95
N THR A 785 -41.66 -6.60 -32.52
CA THR A 785 -41.02 -7.61 -33.38
C THR A 785 -40.45 -6.97 -34.65
N GLU A 786 -41.22 -6.10 -35.31
CA GLU A 786 -40.75 -5.37 -36.49
C GLU A 786 -39.65 -4.36 -36.15
N PHE A 787 -39.79 -3.62 -35.05
CA PHE A 787 -38.82 -2.62 -34.60
C PHE A 787 -37.46 -3.24 -34.24
N ILE A 788 -37.45 -4.35 -33.50
CA ILE A 788 -36.22 -5.09 -33.16
C ILE A 788 -35.57 -5.66 -34.42
N ALA A 789 -36.36 -6.24 -35.35
CA ALA A 789 -35.83 -6.75 -36.61
C ALA A 789 -35.22 -5.65 -37.49
N GLY A 790 -35.84 -4.47 -37.53
CA GLY A 790 -35.32 -3.28 -38.20
C GLY A 790 -33.98 -2.83 -37.62
N MET A 791 -33.91 -2.58 -36.31
CA MET A 791 -32.67 -2.16 -35.64
C MET A 791 -31.53 -3.17 -35.82
N LEU A 792 -31.80 -4.48 -35.70
CA LEU A 792 -30.77 -5.50 -35.92
C LEU A 792 -30.27 -5.49 -37.36
N SER A 793 -31.16 -5.25 -38.34
CA SER A 793 -30.76 -5.13 -39.75
C SER A 793 -29.88 -3.89 -40.00
N GLU A 794 -30.24 -2.74 -39.41
CA GLU A 794 -29.43 -1.50 -39.48
C GLU A 794 -28.06 -1.65 -38.79
N TYR A 795 -27.98 -2.41 -37.69
CA TYR A 795 -26.75 -2.58 -36.91
C TYR A 795 -25.82 -3.67 -37.45
N LEU A 796 -26.32 -4.53 -38.35
CA LEU A 796 -25.57 -5.55 -39.07
C LEU A 796 -25.02 -5.08 -40.43
N ASP A 797 -25.42 -3.90 -40.91
CA ASP A 797 -24.95 -3.34 -42.17
C ASP A 797 -23.51 -2.79 -42.05
N GLU A 798 -22.53 -3.65 -42.36
CA GLU A 798 -21.10 -3.33 -42.34
C GLU A 798 -20.75 -2.10 -43.20
N GLU A 799 -21.41 -1.92 -44.36
CA GLU A 799 -21.16 -0.78 -45.24
C GLU A 799 -21.64 0.53 -44.60
N THR A 800 -22.85 0.53 -44.02
CA THR A 800 -23.39 1.72 -43.30
C THR A 800 -22.60 2.04 -42.03
N ILE A 801 -22.19 1.04 -41.24
CA ILE A 801 -21.46 1.25 -39.99
C ILE A 801 -20.01 1.70 -40.25
N PHE A 802 -19.26 1.00 -41.10
CA PHE A 802 -17.81 1.22 -41.25
C PHE A 802 -17.41 1.99 -42.51
N ASN A 803 -18.34 2.24 -43.45
CA ASN A 803 -18.10 2.99 -44.70
C ASN A 803 -16.90 2.47 -45.51
N GLY A 804 -16.74 1.14 -45.56
CA GLY A 804 -15.61 0.46 -46.21
C GLY A 804 -14.31 0.40 -45.40
N GLY A 805 -14.33 0.82 -44.13
CA GLY A 805 -13.28 0.52 -43.15
C GLY A 805 -13.32 -0.94 -42.69
N GLN A 806 -12.33 -1.37 -41.89
CA GLN A 806 -12.38 -2.70 -41.25
C GLN A 806 -13.31 -2.69 -40.02
N PRO A 807 -14.07 -3.78 -39.78
CA PRO A 807 -14.88 -3.94 -38.57
C PRO A 807 -14.10 -3.89 -37.25
N ASP A 808 -14.81 -3.57 -36.17
CA ASP A 808 -14.31 -3.64 -34.79
C ASP A 808 -14.47 -5.06 -34.21
N GLU A 809 -13.46 -5.59 -33.51
CA GLU A 809 -13.47 -6.94 -32.89
C GLU A 809 -14.67 -7.16 -31.94
N LEU A 810 -15.19 -6.09 -31.33
CA LEU A 810 -16.36 -6.11 -30.45
C LEU A 810 -17.67 -6.08 -31.26
N TRP A 811 -17.69 -5.42 -32.43
CA TRP A 811 -18.81 -5.50 -33.36
C TRP A 811 -18.90 -6.89 -33.99
N GLU A 812 -17.78 -7.51 -34.41
CA GLU A 812 -17.78 -8.90 -34.91
C GLU A 812 -18.41 -9.87 -33.88
N GLN A 813 -18.07 -9.71 -32.59
CA GLN A 813 -18.64 -10.50 -31.50
C GLN A 813 -20.13 -10.23 -31.25
N PHE A 814 -20.62 -9.03 -31.54
CA PHE A 814 -22.04 -8.67 -31.51
C PHE A 814 -22.79 -9.24 -32.73
N ALA A 815 -22.22 -9.08 -33.92
CA ALA A 815 -22.84 -9.39 -35.21
C ALA A 815 -23.23 -10.86 -35.32
N ILE A 816 -22.42 -11.77 -34.78
CA ILE A 816 -22.75 -13.21 -34.72
C ILE A 816 -24.06 -13.42 -33.93
N VAL A 817 -24.21 -12.81 -32.75
CA VAL A 817 -25.43 -12.93 -31.92
C VAL A 817 -26.63 -12.24 -32.56
N ALA A 818 -26.40 -11.05 -33.14
CA ALA A 818 -27.44 -10.26 -33.77
C ALA A 818 -28.00 -10.94 -35.02
N THR A 819 -27.15 -11.60 -35.82
CA THR A 819 -27.56 -12.39 -37.00
C THR A 819 -28.42 -13.57 -36.58
N ASP A 820 -27.96 -14.39 -35.63
CA ASP A 820 -28.73 -15.51 -35.08
C ASP A 820 -30.12 -15.02 -34.58
N LEU A 821 -30.15 -13.94 -33.79
CA LEU A 821 -31.38 -13.37 -33.25
C LEU A 821 -32.32 -12.83 -34.34
N LEU A 822 -31.78 -12.18 -35.38
CA LEU A 822 -32.56 -11.67 -36.50
C LEU A 822 -33.19 -12.79 -37.31
N GLU A 823 -32.42 -13.84 -37.67
CA GLU A 823 -32.94 -15.05 -38.31
C GLU A 823 -34.06 -15.67 -37.46
N ARG A 824 -33.86 -15.78 -36.13
CA ARG A 824 -34.85 -16.37 -35.24
C ARG A 824 -36.14 -15.58 -35.17
N ILE A 825 -36.08 -14.25 -35.19
CA ILE A 825 -37.26 -13.36 -35.25
C ILE A 825 -37.98 -13.55 -36.59
N GLN A 826 -37.24 -13.42 -37.70
CA GLN A 826 -37.78 -13.54 -39.05
C GLN A 826 -38.38 -14.93 -39.32
N SER A 827 -37.86 -16.00 -38.71
CA SER A 827 -38.35 -17.39 -38.89
C SER A 827 -39.81 -17.62 -38.50
N THR A 828 -40.48 -16.65 -37.86
CA THR A 828 -41.90 -16.73 -37.48
C THR A 828 -42.75 -15.58 -38.02
N MET A 829 -42.16 -14.64 -38.77
CA MET A 829 -42.92 -13.66 -39.54
C MET A 829 -43.59 -14.40 -40.73
N PRO A 830 -44.84 -14.08 -41.07
CA PRO A 830 -45.48 -14.69 -42.24
C PRO A 830 -44.74 -14.24 -43.51
N TYR A 831 -44.31 -15.20 -44.34
CA TYR A 831 -43.75 -14.92 -45.66
C TYR A 831 -44.75 -14.10 -46.49
N THR A 832 -44.50 -12.80 -46.63
CA THR A 832 -45.00 -12.06 -47.77
C THR A 832 -44.33 -12.63 -49.01
N SER A 833 -45.14 -12.96 -50.03
CA SER A 833 -44.81 -14.01 -50.98
C SER A 833 -43.73 -13.61 -51.99
N TYR A 834 -42.49 -14.00 -51.70
CA TYR A 834 -41.40 -14.14 -52.69
C TYR A 834 -40.85 -15.57 -52.67
N ALA A 835 -41.76 -16.54 -52.84
CA ALA A 835 -41.39 -17.91 -53.16
C ALA A 835 -40.98 -17.97 -54.64
N SER A 836 -39.88 -18.66 -54.91
CA SER A 836 -39.27 -18.80 -56.24
C SER A 836 -40.22 -19.41 -57.29
N SER A 837 -40.20 -18.82 -58.49
CA SER A 837 -40.43 -19.55 -59.73
C SER A 837 -39.13 -19.50 -60.52
N ASP A 838 -38.41 -20.62 -60.60
CA ASP A 838 -37.15 -20.70 -61.32
C ASP A 838 -37.40 -20.68 -62.85
N GLU A 839 -36.65 -19.83 -63.57
CA GLU A 839 -35.80 -20.23 -64.72
C GLU A 839 -35.13 -18.98 -65.33
N ASP A 840 -33.83 -18.83 -65.00
CA ASP A 840 -32.70 -18.24 -65.75
C ASP A 840 -32.75 -16.91 -66.54
N ASP A 841 -31.54 -16.33 -66.70
CA ASP A 841 -31.12 -15.40 -67.75
C ASP A 841 -31.87 -14.07 -67.94
N ILE A 842 -31.46 -13.03 -67.19
CA ILE A 842 -30.36 -12.14 -67.67
C ILE A 842 -29.94 -11.10 -66.61
N GLN A 843 -28.65 -10.76 -66.62
CA GLN A 843 -28.05 -9.72 -65.77
C GLN A 843 -28.44 -8.27 -66.16
N VAL A 844 -28.46 -7.41 -65.13
CA VAL A 844 -28.17 -5.96 -65.15
C VAL A 844 -29.28 -4.97 -65.61
N ALA A 845 -29.76 -4.23 -64.60
CA ALA A 845 -30.18 -2.82 -64.60
C ALA A 845 -31.47 -2.37 -65.33
N LYS A 846 -32.56 -2.23 -64.54
CA LYS A 846 -33.18 -0.95 -64.09
C LYS A 846 -34.54 -1.24 -63.41
N THR A 847 -34.96 -0.63 -62.30
CA THR A 847 -34.34 0.25 -61.30
C THR A 847 -35.22 0.20 -60.05
N GLY A 848 -34.66 0.12 -58.83
CA GLY A 848 -35.44 0.29 -57.59
C GLY A 848 -35.83 1.75 -57.35
N ASP A 849 -36.97 2.01 -56.69
CA ASP A 849 -37.50 3.38 -56.59
C ASP A 849 -38.17 3.71 -55.24
N TYR A 850 -37.33 4.03 -54.25
CA TYR A 850 -37.68 5.01 -53.21
C TYR A 850 -36.52 6.00 -53.00
N TRP A 851 -35.28 5.51 -53.04
CA TRP A 851 -34.09 6.34 -53.27
C TRP A 851 -34.12 7.08 -54.62
N GLY A 852 -34.73 6.48 -55.66
CA GLY A 852 -34.95 7.14 -56.96
C GLY A 852 -35.88 8.36 -56.89
N GLY A 853 -36.83 8.37 -55.94
CA GLY A 853 -37.81 9.43 -55.75
C GLY A 853 -37.22 10.77 -55.28
N LYS A 854 -36.11 10.75 -54.52
CA LYS A 854 -35.42 11.98 -54.09
C LYS A 854 -34.28 12.42 -55.01
N PHE A 855 -33.64 11.50 -55.73
CA PHE A 855 -32.53 11.88 -56.63
C PHE A 855 -33.02 12.60 -57.90
N ARG A 856 -34.22 12.25 -58.42
CA ARG A 856 -34.84 12.95 -59.56
C ARG A 856 -35.22 14.41 -59.27
N THR A 857 -35.33 14.79 -58.00
CA THR A 857 -35.64 16.16 -57.57
C THR A 857 -34.41 17.06 -57.49
N TRP A 858 -33.20 16.51 -57.52
CA TRP A 858 -31.94 17.29 -57.43
C TRP A 858 -31.33 17.61 -58.80
N LEU A 859 -31.74 16.90 -59.87
CA LEU A 859 -31.17 17.02 -61.21
C LEU A 859 -32.02 17.85 -62.20
N ASN A 860 -33.01 18.59 -61.70
CA ASN A 860 -33.91 19.44 -62.51
C ASN A 860 -33.83 20.94 -62.15
N ASP A 861 -33.07 21.31 -61.11
CA ASP A 861 -32.76 22.70 -60.76
C ASP A 861 -31.29 22.98 -61.15
N GLU A 862 -31.03 24.12 -61.80
CA GLU A 862 -29.83 24.50 -62.57
C GLU A 862 -29.54 23.63 -63.83
N ASN A 863 -29.42 24.11 -65.09
CA ASN A 863 -29.77 25.37 -65.80
C ASN A 863 -29.83 26.70 -65.03
#